data_AF-A0AAW0JEU1-F1
#
_entry.id   AF-A0AAW0JEU1-F1
#
_cell.length_a   1.000
_cell.length_b   1.000
_cell.length_c   1.000
_cell.angle_alpha   90.00
_cell.angle_beta   90.00
_cell.angle_gamma   90.00
#
_symmetry.space_group_name_H-M   'P 1'
#
loop_
_entity.id
_entity.type
_entity.pdbx_description
1 polymer ?
#
loop_
_entity_poly.entity_id
_entity_poly.type
_entity_poly.pdbx_seq_one_letter_code
_entity_poly.pdbx_strand_id
1 'polypeptide(L)'
;MICHKSFVDQQIFNLAFGETENNLKQQVQELKEEVMCMLTSPVEKPSQKLNLIDVLQRLGVSYHFENEIENFLQQLHRTLLDHDDQENDDDLYTVALQFRLLRQQGYYISCDKFTKFKDSNGNFKDSLINDARAMLSLYEATHLRVHGEDILDDALVFTTTHLEFVASHLSTPLAAQVSHALKQPIHKGLPRLEARHYFSIYQEDSSHDKILHTFAKSDFNILQKMHQKELSDIARWWKELNFSKKLPFIRDRVIEFYFWILGVFFEPEYFHARRILTKVIAMTSTIDDIYDVYGTFEEIELFTEAIERVIECYFWILGVFFEPEYFHARRILTKVIAMTSTIDDIYDVYGTFEEIELFTEAIERLKLINILRSLLYFFHDVYCEMEEIVGERRSDRVKYAIEAMKNQVRAYFDEAKWFHKKYIPTMDEYMEIALATSGYSLLATTSLVGMGDIVTNDSFKWVFSKPKMVRACTFEQERGHTASAVECYMAQYGATEEDAINELRKQVANAWKDINEECLYPTIVSKPIIMSILNLTRVMDVVYKDEDGYTNAGIVLKDFVTSLLIDPALLDVYCEMEEIVGERRSDRVKYAIEAEKGKKSRTVDYVVNLVNLIVNFSLYQMKNQVRAYFDEAKWFHKKYIPTMDEYMEIALATSGYSLLATTSLVGMGDIVTNDSFKWVFSKPKM
;
A
#
# COMPACT_ATOMS: atom_id res chain seq x y z
N MET A 1 -20.97 -14.84 6.66
CA MET A 1 -20.83 -13.63 5.83
C MET A 1 -20.48 -14.06 4.42
N ILE A 2 -21.32 -13.70 3.47
CA ILE A 2 -21.27 -14.18 2.09
C ILE A 2 -20.09 -13.48 1.39
N CYS A 3 -19.13 -14.27 0.90
CA CYS A 3 -18.10 -13.82 -0.03
C CYS A 3 -18.70 -12.87 -1.06
N HIS A 4 -18.10 -11.69 -1.25
CA HIS A 4 -18.31 -10.76 -2.36
C HIS A 4 -17.88 -11.36 -3.72
N LYS A 5 -18.29 -12.60 -4.01
CA LYS A 5 -18.16 -13.18 -5.35
C LYS A 5 -19.11 -12.43 -6.28
N SER A 6 -18.51 -11.79 -7.29
CA SER A 6 -19.11 -11.41 -8.57
C SER A 6 -20.04 -10.19 -8.63
N PHE A 7 -19.55 -9.02 -8.22
CA PHE A 7 -19.98 -7.79 -8.91
C PHE A 7 -18.82 -7.21 -9.74
N VAL A 8 -17.66 -7.02 -9.11
CA VAL A 8 -16.45 -6.49 -9.75
C VAL A 8 -15.83 -7.49 -10.75
N ASP A 9 -15.78 -8.78 -10.40
CA ASP A 9 -15.27 -9.85 -11.28
C ASP A 9 -16.05 -10.00 -12.59
N GLN A 10 -17.32 -9.58 -12.67
CA GLN A 10 -18.12 -9.71 -13.90
C GLN A 10 -18.05 -8.46 -14.79
N GLN A 11 -17.87 -7.27 -14.20
CA GLN A 11 -17.75 -6.03 -14.95
C GLN A 11 -16.34 -5.81 -15.51
N ILE A 12 -15.29 -6.13 -14.76
CA ILE A 12 -13.90 -5.93 -15.20
C ILE A 12 -13.50 -6.91 -16.33
N PHE A 13 -14.04 -8.13 -16.33
CA PHE A 13 -13.67 -9.17 -17.30
C PHE A 13 -14.20 -8.96 -18.73
N ASN A 14 -15.07 -7.97 -18.99
CA ASN A 14 -15.76 -7.81 -20.28
C ASN A 14 -15.36 -6.57 -21.10
N LEU A 15 -14.28 -5.87 -20.77
CA LEU A 15 -13.83 -4.72 -21.56
C LEU A 15 -12.91 -5.14 -22.70
N ALA A 16 -13.50 -5.38 -23.87
CA ALA A 16 -12.78 -5.68 -25.11
C ALA A 16 -12.04 -4.43 -25.64
N PHE A 17 -10.76 -4.60 -25.97
CA PHE A 17 -9.86 -3.57 -26.51
C PHE A 17 -10.01 -3.42 -28.04
N GLY A 18 -9.96 -2.19 -28.56
CA GLY A 18 -10.12 -1.89 -29.99
C GLY A 18 -9.50 -0.55 -30.43
N GLU A 19 -9.59 -0.28 -31.74
CA GLU A 19 -9.05 0.88 -32.49
C GLU A 19 -9.40 2.27 -31.89
N THR A 20 -10.44 2.33 -31.05
CA THR A 20 -10.94 3.52 -30.36
C THR A 20 -10.00 4.06 -29.27
N GLU A 21 -9.12 3.24 -28.68
CA GLU A 21 -8.21 3.67 -27.60
C GLU A 21 -7.04 4.51 -28.12
N ASN A 22 -6.49 4.18 -29.29
CA ASN A 22 -5.38 4.93 -29.88
C ASN A 22 -5.82 6.36 -30.29
N ASN A 23 -7.03 6.48 -30.84
CA ASN A 23 -7.61 7.79 -31.17
C ASN A 23 -7.84 8.64 -29.92
N LEU A 24 -8.30 8.03 -28.81
CA LEU A 24 -8.50 8.74 -27.54
C LEU A 24 -7.17 9.20 -26.93
N LYS A 25 -6.13 8.36 -26.97
CA LYS A 25 -4.78 8.74 -26.51
C LYS A 25 -4.20 9.91 -27.29
N GLN A 26 -4.38 9.91 -28.61
CA GLN A 26 -3.97 11.04 -29.45
C GLN A 26 -4.74 12.31 -29.08
N GLN A 27 -6.05 12.23 -28.94
CA GLN A 27 -6.87 13.38 -28.54
C GLN A 27 -6.47 13.95 -27.17
N VAL A 28 -6.17 13.09 -26.19
CA VAL A 28 -5.69 13.52 -24.87
C VAL A 28 -4.33 14.21 -24.97
N GLN A 29 -3.46 13.77 -25.88
CA GLN A 29 -2.18 14.42 -26.12
C GLN A 29 -2.37 15.83 -26.72
N GLU A 30 -3.28 15.99 -27.69
CA GLU A 30 -3.63 17.30 -28.26
C GLU A 30 -4.20 18.24 -27.19
N LEU A 31 -5.15 17.76 -26.37
CA LEU A 31 -5.70 18.53 -25.25
C LEU A 31 -4.64 18.90 -24.20
N LYS A 32 -3.70 17.99 -23.91
CA LYS A 32 -2.57 18.26 -23.00
C LYS A 32 -1.71 19.41 -23.52
N GLU A 33 -1.45 19.46 -24.83
CA GLU A 33 -0.68 20.54 -25.46
C GLU A 33 -1.42 21.88 -25.41
N GLU A 34 -2.74 21.89 -25.57
CA GLU A 34 -3.56 23.09 -25.40
C GLU A 34 -3.51 23.62 -23.95
N VAL A 35 -3.68 22.74 -22.96
CA VAL A 35 -3.57 23.12 -21.54
C VAL A 35 -2.16 23.59 -21.20
N MET A 36 -1.13 22.98 -21.78
CA MET A 36 0.26 23.44 -21.66
C MET A 36 0.43 24.88 -22.19
N CYS A 37 -0.21 25.20 -23.32
CA CYS A 37 -0.21 26.57 -23.86
C CYS A 37 -0.91 27.54 -22.91
N MET A 38 -2.03 27.17 -22.31
CA MET A 38 -2.71 27.99 -21.30
C MET A 38 -1.79 28.29 -20.10
N LEU A 39 -1.04 27.29 -19.63
CA LEU A 39 -0.15 27.44 -18.47
C LEU A 39 1.10 28.27 -18.78
N THR A 40 1.64 28.16 -20.00
CA THR A 40 2.88 28.86 -20.41
C THR A 40 2.61 30.27 -20.97
N SER A 41 1.36 30.58 -21.31
CA SER A 41 0.99 31.91 -21.81
C SER A 41 1.30 33.02 -20.79
N PRO A 42 1.77 34.19 -21.24
CA PRO A 42 1.98 35.33 -20.36
C PRO A 42 0.64 35.82 -19.82
N VAL A 43 0.52 35.88 -18.49
CA VAL A 43 -0.65 36.44 -17.81
C VAL A 43 -0.30 37.80 -17.23
N GLU A 44 -1.28 38.72 -17.21
CA GLU A 44 -1.10 40.06 -16.63
C GLU A 44 -1.00 40.02 -15.10
N LYS A 45 -1.71 39.08 -14.45
CA LYS A 45 -1.76 38.94 -12.99
C LYS A 45 -1.37 37.53 -12.54
N PRO A 46 -0.46 37.37 -11.55
CA PRO A 46 -0.11 36.07 -10.99
C PRO A 46 -1.30 35.27 -10.46
N SER A 47 -2.34 35.95 -9.94
CA SER A 47 -3.55 35.33 -9.41
C SER A 47 -4.34 34.53 -10.45
N GLN A 48 -4.31 34.92 -11.74
CA GLN A 48 -4.96 34.14 -12.81
C GLN A 48 -4.29 32.78 -12.98
N LYS A 49 -2.96 32.74 -12.95
CA LYS A 49 -2.18 31.50 -13.07
C LYS A 49 -2.30 30.63 -11.82
N LEU A 50 -2.39 31.23 -10.63
CA LEU A 50 -2.71 30.49 -9.40
C LEU A 50 -4.07 29.79 -9.47
N ASN A 51 -5.10 30.47 -9.99
CA ASN A 51 -6.42 29.84 -10.19
C ASN A 51 -6.36 28.67 -11.18
N LEU A 52 -5.62 28.82 -12.30
CA LEU A 52 -5.44 27.73 -13.25
C LEU A 52 -4.75 26.52 -12.59
N ILE A 53 -3.70 26.76 -11.81
CA ILE A 53 -2.99 25.69 -11.07
C ILE A 53 -3.92 25.01 -10.06
N ASP A 54 -4.75 25.77 -9.33
CA ASP A 54 -5.73 25.19 -8.41
C ASP A 54 -6.71 24.26 -9.12
N VAL A 55 -7.24 24.70 -10.26
CA VAL A 55 -8.18 23.91 -11.06
C VAL A 55 -7.49 22.66 -11.61
N LEU A 56 -6.24 22.76 -12.09
CA LEU A 56 -5.46 21.60 -12.55
C LEU A 56 -5.25 20.56 -11.44
N GLN A 57 -4.95 21.00 -10.22
CA GLN A 57 -4.79 20.12 -9.06
C GLN A 57 -6.12 19.49 -8.65
N ARG A 58 -7.18 20.29 -8.54
CA ARG A 58 -8.53 19.81 -8.19
C ARG A 58 -9.11 18.87 -9.24
N LEU A 59 -8.77 19.04 -10.52
CA LEU A 59 -9.17 18.11 -11.60
C LEU A 59 -8.26 16.88 -11.70
N GLY A 60 -7.23 16.77 -10.86
CA GLY A 60 -6.36 15.60 -10.77
C GLY A 60 -5.43 15.40 -11.98
N VAL A 61 -5.12 16.47 -12.71
CA VAL A 61 -4.28 16.45 -13.92
C VAL A 61 -2.99 17.27 -13.79
N SER A 62 -2.74 17.90 -12.64
CA SER A 62 -1.53 18.68 -12.40
C SER A 62 -0.22 17.89 -12.54
N TYR A 63 -0.26 16.56 -12.35
CA TYR A 63 0.90 15.67 -12.49
C TYR A 63 1.48 15.65 -13.92
N HIS A 64 0.72 16.10 -14.92
CA HIS A 64 1.22 16.27 -16.28
C HIS A 64 2.10 17.50 -16.48
N PHE A 65 2.10 18.44 -15.52
CA PHE A 65 2.66 19.79 -15.64
C PHE A 65 3.52 20.17 -14.43
N GLU A 66 4.11 19.19 -13.74
CA GLU A 66 4.82 19.42 -12.48
C GLU A 66 5.95 20.44 -12.61
N ASN A 67 6.74 20.35 -13.69
CA ASN A 67 7.87 21.25 -13.93
C ASN A 67 7.40 22.71 -14.14
N GLU A 68 6.36 22.91 -14.93
CA GLU A 68 5.81 24.24 -15.23
C GLU A 68 5.19 24.88 -13.98
N ILE A 69 4.48 24.09 -13.19
CA ILE A 69 3.88 24.50 -11.92
C ILE A 69 4.99 24.85 -10.92
N GLU A 70 5.99 23.99 -10.77
CA GLU A 70 7.11 24.21 -9.85
C GLU A 70 7.90 25.47 -10.21
N ASN A 71 8.25 25.65 -11.49
CA ASN A 71 8.98 26.83 -11.95
C ASN A 71 8.21 28.13 -11.65
N PHE A 72 6.90 28.15 -11.90
CA PHE A 72 6.06 29.30 -11.61
C PHE A 72 5.98 29.58 -10.10
N LEU A 73 5.72 28.56 -9.28
CA LEU A 73 5.58 28.72 -7.84
C LEU A 73 6.91 29.08 -7.18
N GLN A 74 8.04 28.58 -7.69
CA GLN A 74 9.37 29.00 -7.28
C GLN A 74 9.62 30.48 -7.58
N GLN A 75 9.29 30.94 -8.78
CA GLN A 75 9.44 32.35 -9.15
C GLN A 75 8.55 33.23 -8.27
N LEU A 76 7.31 32.82 -8.04
CA LEU A 76 6.38 33.53 -7.17
C LEU A 76 6.90 33.62 -5.74
N HIS A 77 7.43 32.53 -5.19
CA HIS A 77 8.04 32.50 -3.86
C HIS A 77 9.17 33.52 -3.71
N ARG A 78 10.09 33.57 -4.69
CA ARG A 78 11.19 34.55 -4.69
C ARG A 78 10.67 35.99 -4.71
N THR A 79 9.72 36.30 -5.60
CA THR A 79 9.11 37.63 -5.67
C THR A 79 8.48 38.04 -4.34
N LEU A 80 7.81 37.12 -3.64
CA LEU A 80 7.20 37.39 -2.34
C LEU A 80 8.22 37.63 -1.21
N LEU A 81 9.42 37.03 -1.29
CA LEU A 81 10.47 37.26 -0.31
C LEU A 81 11.17 38.61 -0.52
N ASP A 82 11.23 39.08 -1.78
CA ASP A 82 11.91 40.33 -2.14
C ASP A 82 11.05 41.58 -1.88
N HIS A 83 9.73 41.43 -1.70
CA HIS A 83 8.81 42.53 -1.43
C HIS A 83 8.43 42.61 0.06
N ASP A 84 8.51 43.80 0.65
CA ASP A 84 8.02 44.05 2.00
C ASP A 84 6.48 43.95 2.01
N ASP A 85 5.95 42.98 2.75
CA ASP A 85 4.56 42.49 2.69
C ASP A 85 3.46 43.54 3.04
N GLN A 86 3.86 44.76 3.40
CA GLN A 86 2.96 45.81 3.90
C GLN A 86 2.15 46.54 2.82
N GLU A 87 2.43 46.35 1.52
CA GLU A 87 1.75 47.05 0.42
C GLU A 87 0.89 46.18 -0.52
N ASN A 88 0.65 44.90 -0.20
CA ASN A 88 -0.15 44.05 -1.09
C ASN A 88 -1.67 44.11 -0.78
N ASP A 89 -2.43 44.74 -1.68
CA ASP A 89 -3.91 44.89 -1.68
C ASP A 89 -4.66 43.58 -2.07
N ASP A 90 -3.96 42.45 -2.17
CA ASP A 90 -4.58 41.15 -2.46
C ASP A 90 -5.68 40.79 -1.43
N ASP A 91 -6.81 40.31 -1.96
CA ASP A 91 -7.94 39.83 -1.18
C ASP A 91 -7.65 38.52 -0.42
N LEU A 92 -8.54 38.14 0.50
CA LEU A 92 -8.38 36.94 1.32
C LEU A 92 -8.27 35.66 0.47
N TYR A 93 -9.08 35.56 -0.58
CA TYR A 93 -9.08 34.39 -1.46
C TYR A 93 -7.71 34.19 -2.11
N THR A 94 -7.12 35.26 -2.65
CA THR A 94 -5.84 35.26 -3.34
C THR A 94 -4.70 34.93 -2.39
N VAL A 95 -4.66 35.56 -1.20
CA VAL A 95 -3.63 35.28 -0.18
C VAL A 95 -3.73 33.83 0.31
N ALA A 96 -4.93 33.34 0.60
CA ALA A 96 -5.12 31.97 1.06
C ALA A 96 -4.75 30.94 -0.03
N LEU A 97 -5.12 31.18 -1.28
CA LEU A 97 -4.78 30.31 -2.40
C LEU A 97 -3.26 30.27 -2.65
N GLN A 98 -2.62 31.44 -2.67
CA GLN A 98 -1.17 31.55 -2.81
C GLN A 98 -0.45 30.82 -1.68
N PHE A 99 -0.86 31.04 -0.43
CA PHE A 99 -0.31 30.38 0.74
C PHE A 99 -0.41 28.86 0.62
N ARG A 100 -1.61 28.34 0.30
CA ARG A 100 -1.85 26.90 0.16
C ARG A 100 -0.99 26.29 -0.94
N LEU A 101 -1.01 26.85 -2.15
CA LEU A 101 -0.27 26.31 -3.28
C LEU A 101 1.23 26.31 -3.04
N LEU A 102 1.79 27.37 -2.43
CA LEU A 102 3.21 27.44 -2.11
C LEU A 102 3.61 26.41 -1.05
N ARG A 103 2.84 26.28 0.04
CA ARG A 103 3.11 25.26 1.08
C ARG A 103 2.94 23.83 0.59
N GLN A 104 1.98 23.57 -0.28
CA GLN A 104 1.83 22.26 -0.93
C GLN A 104 3.04 21.88 -1.79
N GLN A 105 3.78 22.86 -2.32
CA GLN A 105 5.05 22.64 -3.01
C GLN A 105 6.27 22.57 -2.08
N GLY A 106 6.08 22.73 -0.77
CA GLY A 106 7.14 22.74 0.24
C GLY A 106 7.73 24.12 0.50
N TYR A 107 7.28 25.19 -0.15
CA TYR A 107 7.78 26.53 0.12
C TYR A 107 7.19 27.09 1.41
N TYR A 108 8.04 27.39 2.40
CA TYR A 108 7.60 28.07 3.60
C TYR A 108 7.17 29.50 3.30
N ILE A 109 5.97 29.85 3.78
CA ILE A 109 5.38 31.18 3.76
C ILE A 109 4.81 31.45 5.16
N SER A 110 5.13 32.60 5.77
CA SER A 110 4.62 32.95 7.10
C SER A 110 3.10 33.11 7.10
N CYS A 111 2.45 32.60 8.16
CA CYS A 111 1.02 32.84 8.40
C CYS A 111 0.71 34.28 8.84
N ASP A 112 1.72 35.11 9.15
CA ASP A 112 1.55 36.52 9.50
C ASP A 112 0.86 37.34 8.40
N LYS A 113 0.93 36.87 7.13
CA LYS A 113 0.20 37.45 6.00
C LYS A 113 -1.32 37.51 6.25
N PHE A 114 -1.87 36.68 7.14
CA PHE A 114 -3.28 36.69 7.49
C PHE A 114 -3.64 37.75 8.54
N THR A 115 -2.66 38.41 9.18
CA THR A 115 -2.88 39.43 10.21
C THR A 115 -3.67 40.63 9.67
N LYS A 116 -3.52 40.99 8.39
CA LYS A 116 -4.31 42.08 7.76
C LYS A 116 -5.82 41.82 7.73
N PHE A 117 -6.23 40.56 7.90
CA PHE A 117 -7.63 40.14 7.97
C PHE A 117 -8.16 40.05 9.40
N LYS A 118 -7.34 40.37 10.41
CA LYS A 118 -7.75 40.47 11.82
C LYS A 118 -8.12 41.91 12.20
N ASP A 119 -9.01 42.06 13.17
CA ASP A 119 -9.43 43.33 13.78
C ASP A 119 -8.43 43.80 14.85
N SER A 120 -8.72 44.93 15.51
CA SER A 120 -7.86 45.48 16.58
C SER A 120 -7.80 44.60 17.83
N ASN A 121 -8.74 43.67 18.01
CA ASN A 121 -8.77 42.72 19.11
C ASN A 121 -7.98 41.44 18.78
N GLY A 122 -7.47 41.33 17.55
CA GLY A 122 -6.77 40.14 17.07
C GLY A 122 -7.69 39.02 16.61
N ASN A 123 -8.99 39.27 16.38
CA ASN A 123 -9.94 38.27 15.84
C ASN A 123 -10.09 38.45 14.33
N PHE A 124 -10.41 37.39 13.59
CA PHE A 124 -10.75 37.53 12.15
C PHE A 124 -11.99 38.42 11.98
N LYS A 125 -11.93 39.36 11.02
CA LYS A 125 -12.98 40.36 10.80
C LYS A 125 -14.30 39.68 10.38
N ASP A 126 -15.41 40.02 11.04
CA ASP A 126 -16.76 39.54 10.69
C ASP A 126 -17.16 39.87 9.24
N SER A 127 -16.58 40.91 8.63
CA SER A 127 -16.83 41.26 7.23
C SER A 127 -16.47 40.13 6.25
N LEU A 128 -15.56 39.22 6.63
CA LEU A 128 -15.13 38.08 5.83
C LEU A 128 -16.21 37.01 5.68
N ILE A 129 -17.18 36.97 6.60
CA ILE A 129 -18.26 35.97 6.62
C ILE A 129 -19.14 36.04 5.36
N ASN A 130 -19.20 37.22 4.73
CA ASN A 130 -20.00 37.43 3.52
C ASN A 130 -19.38 36.82 2.25
N ASP A 131 -18.09 36.44 2.27
CA ASP A 131 -17.41 35.82 1.13
C ASP A 131 -17.09 34.36 1.45
N ALA A 132 -18.07 33.49 1.22
CA ALA A 132 -17.94 32.06 1.44
C ALA A 132 -16.83 31.41 0.61
N ARG A 133 -16.52 31.95 -0.58
CA ARG A 133 -15.44 31.45 -1.44
C ARG A 133 -14.08 31.76 -0.83
N ALA A 134 -13.88 32.99 -0.36
CA ALA A 134 -12.65 33.36 0.34
C ALA A 134 -12.48 32.60 1.65
N MET A 135 -13.57 32.42 2.43
CA MET A 135 -13.55 31.60 3.65
C MET A 135 -13.16 30.16 3.37
N LEU A 136 -13.73 29.53 2.33
CA LEU A 136 -13.37 28.17 1.94
C LEU A 136 -11.89 28.07 1.53
N SER A 137 -11.37 29.07 0.80
CA SER A 137 -9.95 29.10 0.44
C SER A 137 -9.04 29.18 1.69
N LEU A 138 -9.41 30.00 2.68
CA LEU A 138 -8.71 30.09 3.96
C LEU A 138 -8.81 28.78 4.75
N TYR A 139 -10.00 28.17 4.84
CA TYR A 139 -10.21 26.88 5.48
C TYR A 139 -9.25 25.82 4.93
N GLU A 140 -9.19 25.66 3.62
CA GLU A 140 -8.29 24.71 2.96
C GLU A 140 -6.81 25.01 3.25
N ALA A 141 -6.44 26.30 3.32
CA ALA A 141 -5.09 26.72 3.66
C ALA A 141 -4.70 26.36 5.11
N THR A 142 -5.64 26.40 6.06
CA THR A 142 -5.36 26.08 7.47
C THR A 142 -4.99 24.62 7.72
N HIS A 143 -5.30 23.71 6.79
CA HIS A 143 -4.88 22.32 6.87
C HIS A 143 -3.39 22.11 6.58
N LEU A 144 -2.67 23.15 6.13
CA LEU A 144 -1.21 23.17 5.95
C LEU A 144 -0.46 23.86 7.09
N ARG A 145 -1.12 24.08 8.23
CA ARG A 145 -0.48 24.68 9.41
C ARG A 145 0.56 23.76 10.04
N VAL A 146 1.57 24.36 10.67
CA VAL A 146 2.62 23.69 11.44
C VAL A 146 2.55 24.07 12.93
N HIS A 147 3.45 23.56 13.78
CA HIS A 147 3.45 23.95 15.19
C HIS A 147 3.82 25.43 15.38
N GLY A 148 3.19 26.07 16.36
CA GLY A 148 3.43 27.48 16.71
C GLY A 148 2.67 28.50 15.85
N GLU A 149 1.77 28.07 14.96
CA GLU A 149 0.99 28.95 14.09
C GLU A 149 -0.43 29.21 14.60
N ASP A 150 -0.52 29.90 15.75
CA ASP A 150 -1.79 30.19 16.42
C ASP A 150 -2.78 30.94 15.50
N ILE A 151 -2.28 31.77 14.58
CA ILE A 151 -3.10 32.48 13.57
C ILE A 151 -3.90 31.48 12.72
N LEU A 152 -3.31 30.34 12.35
CA LEU A 152 -3.98 29.33 11.53
C LEU A 152 -4.87 28.41 12.36
N ASP A 153 -4.55 28.18 13.63
CA ASP A 153 -5.45 27.48 14.56
C ASP A 153 -6.72 28.32 14.80
N ASP A 154 -6.59 29.63 15.05
CA ASP A 154 -7.71 30.58 15.11
C ASP A 154 -8.50 30.60 13.80
N ALA A 155 -7.81 30.64 12.65
CA ALA A 155 -8.44 30.67 11.33
C ALA A 155 -9.25 29.40 11.05
N LEU A 156 -8.75 28.24 11.47
CA LEU A 156 -9.44 26.96 11.30
C LEU A 156 -10.75 26.97 12.10
N VAL A 157 -10.72 27.42 13.37
CA VAL A 157 -11.93 27.52 14.20
C VAL A 157 -12.93 28.50 13.60
N PHE A 158 -12.47 29.69 13.20
CA PHE A 158 -13.29 30.73 12.58
C PHE A 158 -13.96 30.23 11.31
N THR A 159 -13.17 29.72 10.35
CA THR A 159 -13.70 29.27 9.06
C THR A 159 -14.61 28.07 9.19
N THR A 160 -14.28 27.07 10.03
CA THR A 160 -15.14 25.89 10.25
C THR A 160 -16.51 26.31 10.78
N THR A 161 -16.54 27.12 11.85
CA THR A 161 -17.78 27.59 12.48
C THR A 161 -18.70 28.32 11.50
N HIS A 162 -18.13 29.23 10.70
CA HIS A 162 -18.92 30.03 9.77
C HIS A 162 -19.32 29.26 8.52
N LEU A 163 -18.45 28.39 7.98
CA LEU A 163 -18.78 27.54 6.83
C LEU A 163 -19.88 26.55 7.15
N GLU A 164 -19.87 25.92 8.32
CA GLU A 164 -20.96 25.06 8.80
C GLU A 164 -22.29 25.81 8.86
N PHE A 165 -22.27 27.05 9.35
CA PHE A 165 -23.46 27.89 9.44
C PHE A 165 -24.00 28.29 8.04
N VAL A 166 -23.14 28.70 7.12
CA VAL A 166 -23.58 29.17 5.79
C VAL A 166 -23.84 28.05 4.79
N ALA A 167 -23.32 26.83 5.00
CA ALA A 167 -23.41 25.72 4.03
C ALA A 167 -24.84 25.45 3.53
N SER A 168 -25.84 25.53 4.41
CA SER A 168 -27.26 25.32 4.09
C SER A 168 -27.94 26.49 3.33
N HIS A 169 -27.29 27.66 3.28
CA HIS A 169 -27.81 28.89 2.68
C HIS A 169 -27.15 29.24 1.34
N LEU A 170 -26.08 28.54 0.97
CA LEU A 170 -25.36 28.76 -0.29
C LEU A 170 -26.06 28.08 -1.46
N SER A 171 -25.88 28.63 -2.67
CA SER A 171 -26.28 27.97 -3.91
C SER A 171 -25.20 26.99 -4.39
N THR A 172 -25.64 25.90 -5.02
CA THR A 172 -24.78 25.00 -5.81
C THR A 172 -24.12 25.79 -6.96
N PRO A 173 -22.83 25.55 -7.30
CA PRO A 173 -21.96 24.46 -6.84
C PRO A 173 -21.18 24.73 -5.54
N LEU A 174 -21.12 25.98 -5.06
CA LEU A 174 -20.33 26.35 -3.89
C LEU A 174 -20.81 25.65 -2.61
N ALA A 175 -22.12 25.48 -2.42
CA ALA A 175 -22.67 24.75 -1.27
C ALA A 175 -22.17 23.30 -1.19
N ALA A 176 -22.12 22.61 -2.34
CA ALA A 176 -21.61 21.24 -2.43
C ALA A 176 -20.11 21.20 -2.11
N GLN A 177 -19.35 22.16 -2.64
CA GLN A 177 -17.92 22.27 -2.40
C GLN A 177 -17.59 22.52 -0.92
N VAL A 178 -18.34 23.41 -0.24
CA VAL A 178 -18.18 23.69 1.20
C VAL A 178 -18.53 22.44 2.02
N SER A 179 -19.66 21.79 1.72
CA SER A 179 -20.09 20.59 2.44
C SER A 179 -19.07 19.46 2.32
N HIS A 180 -18.49 19.28 1.13
CA HIS A 180 -17.45 18.29 0.90
C HIS A 180 -16.15 18.62 1.65
N ALA A 181 -15.67 19.87 1.59
CA ALA A 181 -14.44 20.29 2.27
C ALA A 181 -14.51 20.16 3.80
N LEU A 182 -15.68 20.43 4.40
CA LEU A 182 -15.91 20.24 5.83
C LEU A 182 -15.83 18.76 6.24
N LYS A 183 -16.19 17.84 5.33
CA LYS A 183 -16.04 16.40 5.55
C LYS A 183 -14.59 15.94 5.30
N GLN A 184 -14.05 16.29 4.14
CA GLN A 184 -12.72 15.90 3.69
C GLN A 184 -12.00 17.11 3.07
N PRO A 185 -11.06 17.75 3.80
CA PRO A 185 -10.25 18.82 3.24
C PRO A 185 -9.36 18.31 2.11
N ILE A 186 -9.08 19.15 1.11
CA ILE A 186 -8.31 18.76 -0.09
C ILE A 186 -6.94 18.24 0.29
N HIS A 187 -6.29 18.85 1.29
CA HIS A 187 -4.97 18.43 1.73
C HIS A 187 -4.93 17.02 2.34
N LYS A 188 -6.07 16.53 2.83
CA LYS A 188 -6.23 15.19 3.41
C LYS A 188 -6.92 14.21 2.46
N GLY A 189 -7.52 14.67 1.36
CA GLY A 189 -8.22 13.84 0.38
C GLY A 189 -7.30 13.10 -0.58
N LEU A 190 -7.83 12.05 -1.23
CA LEU A 190 -7.12 11.31 -2.28
C LEU A 190 -7.27 12.03 -3.62
N PRO A 191 -6.18 12.45 -4.32
CA PRO A 191 -6.27 13.32 -5.50
C PRO A 191 -7.27 12.87 -6.56
N ARG A 192 -7.34 11.57 -6.85
CA ARG A 192 -8.25 11.02 -7.88
C ARG A 192 -9.70 10.93 -7.42
N LEU A 193 -9.94 10.72 -6.13
CA LEU A 193 -11.28 10.73 -5.56
C LEU A 193 -11.82 12.17 -5.51
N GLU A 194 -10.98 13.10 -5.06
CA GLU A 194 -11.26 14.53 -5.05
C GLU A 194 -11.55 15.04 -6.47
N ALA A 195 -10.75 14.65 -7.46
CA ALA A 195 -11.00 15.01 -8.86
C ALA A 195 -12.35 14.50 -9.37
N ARG A 196 -12.70 13.26 -9.02
CA ARG A 196 -13.95 12.65 -9.47
C ARG A 196 -15.18 13.36 -8.89
N HIS A 197 -15.10 13.82 -7.65
CA HIS A 197 -16.10 14.66 -7.00
C HIS A 197 -16.14 16.07 -7.63
N TYR A 198 -14.97 16.64 -7.88
CA TYR A 198 -14.85 18.00 -8.42
C TYR A 198 -15.35 18.14 -9.86
N PHE A 199 -15.39 17.08 -10.66
CA PHE A 199 -15.92 17.14 -12.04
C PHE A 199 -17.33 17.72 -12.13
N SER A 200 -18.27 17.30 -11.27
CA SER A 200 -19.63 17.85 -11.31
C SER A 200 -19.68 19.30 -10.84
N ILE A 201 -18.92 19.64 -9.79
CA ILE A 201 -18.81 21.00 -9.26
C ILE A 201 -18.26 21.94 -10.34
N TYR A 202 -17.20 21.53 -11.04
CA TYR A 202 -16.57 22.30 -12.09
C TYR A 202 -17.49 22.44 -13.31
N GLN A 203 -18.23 21.39 -13.69
CA GLN A 203 -19.18 21.43 -14.80
C GLN A 203 -20.32 22.45 -14.56
N GLU A 204 -20.78 22.58 -13.32
CA GLU A 204 -21.85 23.51 -12.93
C GLU A 204 -21.37 24.97 -12.81
N ASP A 205 -20.06 25.21 -12.72
CA ASP A 205 -19.51 26.57 -12.73
C ASP A 205 -19.69 27.18 -14.13
N SER A 206 -20.41 28.29 -14.22
CA SER A 206 -20.65 29.03 -15.47
C SER A 206 -19.36 29.51 -16.18
N SER A 207 -18.24 29.60 -15.45
CA SER A 207 -16.95 30.08 -15.92
C SER A 207 -15.95 28.97 -16.27
N HIS A 208 -16.36 27.69 -16.17
CA HIS A 208 -15.45 26.57 -16.38
C HIS A 208 -14.90 26.52 -17.81
N ASP A 209 -13.62 26.17 -17.91
CA ASP A 209 -12.96 25.88 -19.18
C ASP A 209 -13.31 24.48 -19.66
N LYS A 210 -13.98 24.40 -20.82
CA LYS A 210 -14.44 23.15 -21.43
C LYS A 210 -13.32 22.26 -21.93
N ILE A 211 -12.22 22.85 -22.44
CA ILE A 211 -11.04 22.10 -22.91
C ILE A 211 -10.43 21.39 -21.72
N LEU A 212 -10.22 22.13 -20.62
CA LEU A 212 -9.65 21.59 -19.40
C LEU A 212 -10.53 20.50 -18.77
N HIS A 213 -11.84 20.71 -18.73
CA HIS A 213 -12.77 19.69 -18.23
C HIS A 213 -12.76 18.41 -19.07
N THR A 214 -12.76 18.56 -20.40
CA THR A 214 -12.68 17.43 -21.34
C THR A 214 -11.36 16.68 -21.20
N PHE A 215 -10.25 17.41 -21.07
CA PHE A 215 -8.93 16.84 -20.81
C PHE A 215 -8.94 16.00 -19.53
N ALA A 216 -9.43 16.55 -18.43
CA ALA A 216 -9.45 15.87 -17.14
C ALA A 216 -10.30 14.60 -17.12
N LYS A 217 -11.51 14.64 -17.69
CA LYS A 217 -12.36 13.44 -17.80
C LYS A 217 -11.73 12.37 -18.71
N SER A 218 -11.09 12.80 -19.81
CA SER A 218 -10.45 11.87 -20.76
C SER A 218 -9.21 11.21 -20.16
N ASP A 219 -8.35 11.99 -19.51
CA ASP A 219 -7.23 11.49 -18.69
C ASP A 219 -7.72 10.48 -17.66
N PHE A 220 -8.81 10.81 -16.96
CA PHE A 220 -9.40 9.93 -15.97
C PHE A 220 -9.82 8.58 -16.50
N ASN A 221 -10.49 8.56 -17.64
CA ASN A 221 -10.92 7.31 -18.25
C ASN A 221 -9.73 6.49 -18.78
N ILE A 222 -8.66 7.13 -19.26
CA ILE A 222 -7.44 6.43 -19.70
C ILE A 222 -6.75 5.77 -18.51
N LEU A 223 -6.54 6.51 -17.42
CA LEU A 223 -5.94 5.95 -16.20
C LEU A 223 -6.81 4.84 -15.61
N GLN A 224 -8.12 5.06 -15.52
CA GLN A 224 -9.06 4.05 -15.02
C GLN A 224 -8.94 2.73 -15.80
N LYS A 225 -8.88 2.77 -17.13
CA LYS A 225 -8.69 1.56 -17.96
C LYS A 225 -7.35 0.87 -17.72
N MET A 226 -6.28 1.65 -17.58
CA MET A 226 -4.96 1.12 -17.25
C MET A 226 -4.97 0.43 -15.88
N HIS A 227 -5.56 1.07 -14.88
CA HIS A 227 -5.73 0.51 -13.54
C HIS A 227 -6.64 -0.73 -13.51
N GLN A 228 -7.71 -0.78 -14.31
CA GLN A 228 -8.56 -1.96 -14.45
C GLN A 228 -7.77 -3.16 -15.03
N LYS A 229 -6.86 -2.91 -15.98
CA LYS A 229 -6.00 -3.95 -16.54
C LYS A 229 -5.03 -4.49 -15.47
N GLU A 230 -4.36 -3.59 -14.75
CA GLU A 230 -3.47 -3.95 -13.64
C GLU A 230 -4.24 -4.75 -12.56
N LEU A 231 -5.42 -4.28 -12.17
CA LEU A 231 -6.30 -4.96 -11.21
C LEU A 231 -6.75 -6.34 -11.72
N SER A 232 -7.02 -6.51 -13.01
CA SER A 232 -7.35 -7.81 -13.60
C SER A 232 -6.19 -8.82 -13.44
N ASP A 233 -4.95 -8.35 -13.64
CA ASP A 233 -3.77 -9.19 -13.45
C ASP A 233 -3.56 -9.54 -11.96
N ILE A 234 -3.75 -8.59 -11.05
CA ILE A 234 -3.74 -8.82 -9.59
C ILE A 234 -4.83 -9.80 -9.17
N ALA A 235 -6.07 -9.62 -9.64
CA ALA A 235 -7.19 -10.50 -9.31
C ALA A 235 -6.95 -11.93 -9.83
N ARG A 236 -6.35 -12.08 -11.02
CA ARG A 236 -5.95 -13.39 -11.56
C ARG A 236 -4.89 -14.05 -10.68
N TRP A 237 -3.84 -13.30 -10.32
CA TRP A 237 -2.80 -13.75 -9.40
C TRP A 237 -3.39 -14.23 -8.06
N TRP A 238 -4.24 -13.42 -7.43
CA TRP A 238 -4.89 -13.77 -6.16
C TRP A 238 -5.74 -15.06 -6.26
N LYS A 239 -6.47 -15.21 -7.38
CA LYS A 239 -7.25 -16.41 -7.66
C LYS A 239 -6.38 -17.65 -7.85
N GLU A 240 -5.21 -17.53 -8.48
CA GLU A 240 -4.25 -18.62 -8.68
C GLU A 240 -3.64 -19.11 -7.35
N LEU A 241 -3.44 -18.22 -6.37
CA LEU A 241 -3.06 -18.61 -5.01
C LEU A 241 -4.09 -19.56 -4.37
N ASN A 242 -5.38 -19.36 -4.72
CA ASN A 242 -6.52 -20.17 -4.28
C ASN A 242 -6.67 -20.20 -2.74
N PHE A 243 -6.36 -19.08 -2.08
CA PHE A 243 -6.46 -18.96 -0.62
C PHE A 243 -7.88 -19.03 -0.09
N SER A 244 -8.89 -18.63 -0.87
CA SER A 244 -10.29 -18.87 -0.49
C SER A 244 -10.61 -20.35 -0.18
N LYS A 245 -9.84 -21.31 -0.71
CA LYS A 245 -9.94 -22.73 -0.34
C LYS A 245 -8.88 -23.17 0.66
N LYS A 246 -7.65 -22.66 0.56
CA LYS A 246 -6.51 -23.09 1.40
C LYS A 246 -6.54 -22.47 2.80
N LEU A 247 -7.02 -21.22 2.91
CA LEU A 247 -7.06 -20.37 4.10
C LEU A 247 -8.44 -19.67 4.16
N PRO A 248 -9.55 -20.41 4.39
CA PRO A 248 -10.90 -19.86 4.29
C PRO A 248 -11.26 -18.83 5.36
N PHE A 249 -10.40 -18.67 6.38
CA PHE A 249 -10.57 -17.72 7.47
C PHE A 249 -10.06 -16.31 7.14
N ILE A 250 -9.23 -16.15 6.10
CA ILE A 250 -8.65 -14.85 5.75
C ILE A 250 -9.67 -13.97 5.03
N ARG A 251 -9.57 -12.67 5.24
CA ARG A 251 -10.38 -11.66 4.57
C ARG A 251 -9.98 -11.58 3.09
N ASP A 252 -10.98 -11.64 2.20
CA ASP A 252 -10.80 -11.46 0.75
C ASP A 252 -11.08 -10.00 0.39
N ARG A 253 -10.00 -9.25 0.15
CA ARG A 253 -10.00 -7.77 0.04
C ARG A 253 -9.03 -7.23 -1.02
N VAL A 254 -8.62 -8.06 -1.98
CA VAL A 254 -7.55 -7.70 -2.92
C VAL A 254 -7.89 -6.49 -3.81
N ILE A 255 -9.17 -6.27 -4.10
CA ILE A 255 -9.64 -5.12 -4.89
C ILE A 255 -9.54 -3.84 -4.07
N GLU A 256 -9.96 -3.91 -2.81
CA GLU A 256 -9.91 -2.80 -1.87
C GLU A 256 -8.46 -2.42 -1.54
N PHE A 257 -7.58 -3.41 -1.42
CA PHE A 257 -6.13 -3.19 -1.32
C PHE A 257 -5.56 -2.45 -2.53
N TYR A 258 -5.95 -2.84 -3.73
CA TYR A 258 -5.53 -2.12 -4.92
C TYR A 258 -6.04 -0.67 -4.93
N PHE A 259 -7.28 -0.43 -4.46
CA PHE A 259 -7.81 0.92 -4.27
C PHE A 259 -6.98 1.76 -3.28
N TRP A 260 -6.54 1.19 -2.15
CA TRP A 260 -5.66 1.90 -1.21
C TRP A 260 -4.37 2.32 -1.92
N ILE A 261 -3.78 1.40 -2.68
CA ILE A 261 -2.52 1.65 -3.36
C ILE A 261 -2.67 2.65 -4.51
N LEU A 262 -3.85 2.73 -5.16
CA LEU A 262 -4.18 3.80 -6.09
C LEU A 262 -4.22 5.18 -5.42
N GLY A 263 -4.62 5.25 -4.16
CA GLY A 263 -4.55 6.49 -3.39
C GLY A 263 -3.11 6.95 -3.14
N VAL A 264 -2.17 6.01 -3.04
CA VAL A 264 -0.72 6.30 -2.90
C VAL A 264 -0.11 6.71 -4.24
N PHE A 265 -0.36 5.91 -5.27
CA PHE A 265 0.26 5.99 -6.60
C PHE A 265 -0.78 5.87 -7.70
N PHE A 266 -1.34 6.98 -8.17
CA PHE A 266 -2.27 6.96 -9.30
C PHE A 266 -1.59 7.22 -10.65
N GLU A 267 -0.34 7.67 -10.63
CA GLU A 267 0.42 8.10 -11.80
C GLU A 267 0.91 6.89 -12.61
N PRO A 268 0.83 6.90 -13.95
CA PRO A 268 1.17 5.75 -14.80
C PRO A 268 2.52 5.09 -14.51
N GLU A 269 3.55 5.90 -14.27
CA GLU A 269 4.94 5.48 -14.08
C GLU A 269 5.15 4.55 -12.87
N TYR A 270 4.25 4.60 -11.89
CA TYR A 270 4.37 3.83 -10.64
C TYR A 270 3.67 2.47 -10.69
N PHE A 271 3.42 1.89 -11.87
CA PHE A 271 2.76 0.59 -12.02
C PHE A 271 3.48 -0.55 -11.27
N HIS A 272 4.81 -0.53 -11.22
CA HIS A 272 5.60 -1.50 -10.45
C HIS A 272 5.38 -1.32 -8.95
N ALA A 273 5.37 -0.08 -8.44
CA ALA A 273 5.08 0.21 -7.05
C ALA A 273 3.65 -0.22 -6.69
N ARG A 274 2.67 0.04 -7.56
CA ARG A 274 1.28 -0.40 -7.35
C ARG A 274 1.17 -1.92 -7.23
N ARG A 275 1.78 -2.64 -8.16
CA ARG A 275 1.78 -4.12 -8.17
C ARG A 275 2.40 -4.69 -6.91
N ILE A 276 3.61 -4.23 -6.57
CA ILE A 276 4.36 -4.71 -5.39
C ILE A 276 3.58 -4.43 -4.11
N LEU A 277 3.15 -3.19 -3.92
CA LEU A 277 2.53 -2.75 -2.66
C LEU A 277 1.18 -3.42 -2.45
N THR A 278 0.39 -3.64 -3.52
CA THR A 278 -0.89 -4.38 -3.45
C THR A 278 -0.71 -5.82 -3.01
N LYS A 279 0.37 -6.49 -3.47
CA LYS A 279 0.65 -7.86 -3.03
C LYS A 279 1.15 -7.90 -1.58
N VAL A 280 1.95 -6.92 -1.16
CA VAL A 280 2.46 -6.84 0.23
C VAL A 280 1.34 -6.55 1.22
N ILE A 281 0.41 -5.64 0.92
CA ILE A 281 -0.73 -5.40 1.82
C ILE A 281 -1.63 -6.64 1.91
N ALA A 282 -1.85 -7.36 0.81
CA ALA A 282 -2.60 -8.63 0.83
C ALA A 282 -1.90 -9.70 1.69
N MET A 283 -0.56 -9.76 1.63
CA MET A 283 0.24 -10.64 2.48
C MET A 283 0.16 -10.23 3.95
N THR A 284 0.27 -8.94 4.24
CA THR A 284 0.19 -8.39 5.59
C THR A 284 -1.16 -8.66 6.23
N SER A 285 -2.25 -8.46 5.48
CA SER A 285 -3.62 -8.79 5.90
C SER A 285 -3.81 -10.28 6.19
N THR A 286 -3.24 -11.15 5.35
CA THR A 286 -3.27 -12.61 5.57
C THR A 286 -2.55 -13.00 6.85
N ILE A 287 -1.42 -12.36 7.16
CA ILE A 287 -0.65 -12.60 8.38
C ILE A 287 -1.42 -12.06 9.60
N ASP A 288 -1.95 -10.85 9.52
CA ASP A 288 -2.80 -10.21 10.54
C ASP A 288 -3.97 -11.13 10.95
N ASP A 289 -4.69 -11.71 9.97
CA ASP A 289 -5.75 -12.70 10.24
C ASP A 289 -5.28 -13.96 10.98
N ILE A 290 -4.02 -14.36 10.78
CA ILE A 290 -3.45 -15.51 11.48
C ILE A 290 -3.15 -15.17 12.94
N TYR A 291 -2.62 -13.97 13.21
CA TYR A 291 -2.32 -13.54 14.57
C TYR A 291 -3.58 -13.20 15.38
N ASP A 292 -4.54 -12.50 14.78
CA ASP A 292 -5.65 -11.90 15.54
C ASP A 292 -6.91 -12.78 15.62
N VAL A 293 -7.06 -13.73 14.69
CA VAL A 293 -8.32 -14.49 14.54
C VAL A 293 -8.09 -15.99 14.60
N TYR A 294 -7.09 -16.51 13.90
CA TYR A 294 -6.99 -17.95 13.65
C TYR A 294 -6.05 -18.69 14.61
N GLY A 295 -4.83 -18.20 14.82
CA GLY A 295 -3.77 -18.91 15.54
C GLY A 295 -4.01 -18.97 17.03
N THR A 296 -3.78 -20.14 17.63
CA THR A 296 -3.59 -20.25 19.09
C THR A 296 -2.21 -19.71 19.48
N PHE A 297 -2.04 -19.21 20.71
CA PHE A 297 -0.78 -18.58 21.15
C PHE A 297 0.46 -19.46 20.87
N GLU A 298 0.36 -20.76 21.13
CA GLU A 298 1.41 -21.74 20.87
C GLU A 298 1.68 -21.92 19.37
N GLU A 299 0.65 -21.88 18.52
CA GLU A 299 0.80 -21.94 17.06
C GLU A 299 1.42 -20.65 16.49
N ILE A 300 1.05 -19.48 17.02
CA ILE A 300 1.61 -18.20 16.56
C ILE A 300 3.07 -18.01 17.01
N GLU A 301 3.46 -18.50 18.18
CA GLU A 301 4.88 -18.53 18.59
C GLU A 301 5.74 -19.31 17.59
N LEU A 302 5.35 -20.55 17.29
CA LEU A 302 6.01 -21.38 16.27
C LEU A 302 5.94 -20.74 14.87
N PHE A 303 4.86 -20.03 14.57
CA PHE A 303 4.67 -19.33 13.31
C PHE A 303 5.60 -18.12 13.16
N THR A 304 5.79 -17.32 14.22
CA THR A 304 6.73 -16.20 14.25
C THR A 304 8.14 -16.70 13.95
N GLU A 305 8.60 -17.72 14.67
CA GLU A 305 9.91 -18.32 14.46
C GLU A 305 10.07 -18.89 13.05
N ALA A 306 9.05 -19.60 12.54
CA ALA A 306 9.08 -20.13 11.19
C ALA A 306 9.16 -19.02 10.13
N ILE A 307 8.45 -17.92 10.28
CA ILE A 307 8.56 -16.78 9.34
C ILE A 307 9.95 -16.17 9.40
N GLU A 308 10.48 -15.90 10.58
CA GLU A 308 11.83 -15.35 10.73
C GLU A 308 12.87 -16.26 10.08
N ARG A 309 12.78 -17.56 10.32
CA ARG A 309 13.66 -18.57 9.74
C ARG A 309 13.53 -18.65 8.23
N VAL A 310 12.31 -18.65 7.68
CA VAL A 310 12.06 -18.61 6.22
C VAL A 310 12.73 -17.39 5.60
N ILE A 311 12.59 -16.23 6.24
CA ILE A 311 13.19 -14.98 5.76
C ILE A 311 14.73 -15.06 5.84
N GLU A 312 15.30 -15.60 6.92
CA GLU A 312 16.75 -15.82 7.04
C GLU A 312 17.30 -16.80 6.00
N CYS A 313 16.60 -17.90 5.76
CA CYS A 313 16.98 -18.88 4.74
C CYS A 313 16.93 -18.26 3.34
N TYR A 314 15.96 -17.39 3.07
CA TYR A 314 15.90 -16.63 1.83
C TYR A 314 17.14 -15.72 1.67
N PHE A 315 17.54 -15.01 2.73
CA PHE A 315 18.78 -14.20 2.74
C PHE A 315 20.04 -15.03 2.50
N TRP A 316 20.15 -16.20 3.12
CA TRP A 316 21.28 -17.11 2.91
C TRP A 316 21.39 -17.55 1.45
N ILE A 317 20.26 -17.86 0.83
CA ILE A 317 20.20 -18.37 -0.54
C ILE A 317 20.47 -17.30 -1.57
N LEU A 318 20.10 -16.05 -1.29
CA LEU A 318 20.54 -14.91 -2.09
C LEU A 318 22.06 -14.79 -2.15
N GLY A 319 22.78 -15.19 -1.11
CA GLY A 319 24.24 -15.27 -1.11
C GLY A 319 24.82 -16.46 -1.90
N VAL A 320 24.03 -17.53 -2.09
CA VAL A 320 24.46 -18.78 -2.77
C VAL A 320 24.14 -18.76 -4.27
N PHE A 321 22.98 -18.22 -4.65
CA PHE A 321 22.53 -18.03 -6.03
C PHE A 321 22.14 -16.57 -6.22
N PHE A 322 23.09 -15.69 -6.48
CA PHE A 322 22.81 -14.24 -6.60
C PHE A 322 22.32 -13.86 -8.00
N GLU A 323 22.53 -14.71 -9.01
CA GLU A 323 22.22 -14.42 -10.41
C GLU A 323 20.73 -14.61 -10.73
N PRO A 324 20.04 -13.65 -11.38
CA PRO A 324 18.60 -13.65 -11.65
C PRO A 324 18.09 -14.92 -12.34
N GLU A 325 18.88 -15.48 -13.24
CA GLU A 325 18.58 -16.70 -13.99
C GLU A 325 18.33 -17.94 -13.11
N TYR A 326 18.83 -17.96 -11.88
CA TYR A 326 18.63 -19.06 -10.92
C TYR A 326 17.45 -18.83 -9.96
N PHE A 327 16.49 -17.96 -10.29
CA PHE A 327 15.32 -17.69 -9.43
C PHE A 327 14.51 -18.97 -9.10
N HIS A 328 14.42 -19.92 -10.03
CA HIS A 328 13.81 -21.23 -9.78
C HIS A 328 14.60 -22.10 -8.80
N ALA A 329 15.94 -22.03 -8.79
CA ALA A 329 16.79 -22.68 -7.79
C ALA A 329 16.66 -21.99 -6.43
N ARG A 330 16.69 -20.65 -6.38
CA ARG A 330 16.42 -19.89 -5.15
C ARG A 330 15.08 -20.27 -4.54
N ARG A 331 14.04 -20.40 -5.38
CA ARG A 331 12.68 -20.80 -4.98
C ARG A 331 12.60 -22.14 -4.29
N ILE A 332 13.23 -23.14 -4.87
CA ILE A 332 13.12 -24.51 -4.37
C ILE A 332 14.02 -24.64 -3.14
N LEU A 333 15.22 -24.07 -3.18
CA LEU A 333 16.16 -24.16 -2.07
C LEU A 333 15.69 -23.39 -0.83
N THR A 334 15.00 -22.24 -0.99
CA THR A 334 14.51 -21.46 0.18
C THR A 334 13.48 -22.24 0.94
N LYS A 335 12.55 -22.87 0.22
CA LYS A 335 11.52 -23.69 0.82
C LYS A 335 12.12 -24.89 1.54
N VAL A 336 13.14 -25.51 0.96
CA VAL A 336 13.82 -26.66 1.55
C VAL A 336 14.64 -26.25 2.78
N ILE A 337 15.54 -25.27 2.67
CA ILE A 337 16.41 -24.84 3.77
C ILE A 337 15.58 -24.33 4.94
N ALA A 338 14.54 -23.53 4.69
CA ALA A 338 13.65 -23.05 5.74
C ALA A 338 12.95 -24.21 6.47
N MET A 339 12.38 -25.16 5.72
CA MET A 339 11.74 -26.31 6.34
C MET A 339 12.74 -27.21 7.09
N THR A 340 13.93 -27.45 6.55
CA THR A 340 14.92 -28.31 7.21
C THR A 340 15.49 -27.66 8.46
N SER A 341 15.81 -26.37 8.41
CA SER A 341 16.37 -25.64 9.55
C SER A 341 15.36 -25.46 10.68
N THR A 342 14.10 -25.14 10.37
CA THR A 342 13.04 -25.10 11.40
C THR A 342 12.83 -26.48 12.04
N ILE A 343 12.92 -27.57 11.25
CA ILE A 343 12.84 -28.94 11.80
C ILE A 343 14.05 -29.25 12.68
N ASP A 344 15.26 -28.90 12.24
CA ASP A 344 16.54 -29.06 12.96
C ASP A 344 16.46 -28.37 14.34
N ASP A 345 16.09 -27.08 14.35
CA ASP A 345 16.01 -26.26 15.57
C ASP A 345 14.97 -26.83 16.59
N ILE A 346 13.85 -27.37 16.11
CA ILE A 346 12.81 -28.01 16.95
C ILE A 346 13.33 -29.30 17.62
N TYR A 347 14.10 -30.11 16.90
CA TYR A 347 14.64 -31.37 17.43
C TYR A 347 15.83 -31.16 18.35
N ASP A 348 16.62 -30.10 18.14
CA ASP A 348 17.87 -29.84 18.87
C ASP A 348 17.68 -29.03 20.16
N VAL A 349 16.76 -28.06 20.17
CA VAL A 349 16.70 -27.04 21.24
C VAL A 349 15.39 -27.07 22.04
N TYR A 350 14.25 -27.30 21.39
CA TYR A 350 12.95 -26.93 21.97
C TYR A 350 12.05 -28.10 22.36
N GLY A 351 12.13 -29.24 21.67
CA GLY A 351 11.22 -30.35 21.92
C GLY A 351 11.61 -31.23 23.11
N THR A 352 10.70 -31.45 24.06
CA THR A 352 10.82 -32.62 24.95
C THR A 352 10.60 -33.90 24.13
N PHE A 353 11.14 -35.04 24.58
CA PHE A 353 11.09 -36.28 23.78
C PHE A 353 9.65 -36.70 23.40
N GLU A 354 8.67 -36.45 24.30
CA GLU A 354 7.25 -36.72 24.08
C GLU A 354 6.60 -35.74 23.08
N GLU A 355 7.02 -34.47 23.07
CA GLU A 355 6.59 -33.47 22.08
C GLU A 355 7.21 -33.72 20.71
N ILE A 356 8.48 -34.17 20.66
CA ILE A 356 9.16 -34.56 19.42
C ILE A 356 8.46 -35.78 18.83
N GLU A 357 8.08 -36.78 19.62
CA GLU A 357 7.35 -37.96 19.13
C GLU A 357 5.97 -37.58 18.55
N LEU A 358 5.23 -36.70 19.23
CA LEU A 358 3.96 -36.14 18.74
C LEU A 358 4.15 -35.25 17.51
N PHE A 359 5.23 -34.46 17.44
CA PHE A 359 5.58 -33.64 16.30
C PHE A 359 5.99 -34.48 15.09
N THR A 360 6.73 -35.58 15.29
CA THR A 360 7.01 -36.59 14.26
C THR A 360 5.69 -37.19 13.73
N GLU A 361 4.76 -37.59 14.60
CA GLU A 361 3.44 -38.07 14.20
C GLU A 361 2.56 -36.98 13.55
N ALA A 362 2.71 -35.70 13.94
CA ALA A 362 1.95 -34.56 13.42
C ALA A 362 2.46 -34.08 12.05
N ILE A 363 3.77 -34.11 11.81
CA ILE A 363 4.38 -33.97 10.48
C ILE A 363 3.86 -35.07 9.55
N GLU A 364 3.62 -36.27 10.08
CA GLU A 364 2.94 -37.34 9.36
C GLU A 364 1.42 -37.10 9.16
N ARG A 365 0.78 -36.17 9.89
CA ARG A 365 -0.69 -35.91 9.91
C ARG A 365 -1.20 -34.52 9.45
N LEU A 366 -0.38 -33.63 8.87
CA LEU A 366 -0.75 -32.64 7.82
C LEU A 366 -1.85 -31.56 8.11
N LYS A 367 -1.61 -30.58 9.01
CA LYS A 367 -2.38 -29.30 9.04
C LYS A 367 -1.54 -28.01 9.07
N LEU A 368 -0.63 -27.83 10.02
CA LEU A 368 0.22 -26.63 10.13
C LEU A 368 1.13 -26.42 8.90
N ILE A 369 1.62 -27.53 8.30
CA ILE A 369 2.39 -27.54 7.05
C ILE A 369 1.64 -26.84 5.91
N ASN A 370 0.30 -26.92 5.86
CA ASN A 370 -0.46 -26.33 4.74
C ASN A 370 -0.51 -24.80 4.81
N ILE A 371 -0.61 -24.23 6.02
CA ILE A 371 -0.59 -22.79 6.24
C ILE A 371 0.80 -22.25 5.96
N LEU A 372 1.82 -22.83 6.60
CA LEU A 372 3.23 -22.50 6.37
C LEU A 372 3.61 -22.63 4.89
N ARG A 373 3.26 -23.72 4.21
CA ARG A 373 3.53 -23.91 2.78
C ARG A 373 2.84 -22.87 1.89
N SER A 374 1.61 -22.48 2.23
CA SER A 374 0.85 -21.48 1.46
C SER A 374 1.49 -20.09 1.61
N LEU A 375 1.95 -19.75 2.80
CA LEU A 375 2.65 -18.50 3.08
C LEU A 375 4.07 -18.49 2.53
N LEU A 376 4.85 -19.55 2.69
CA LEU A 376 6.15 -19.70 2.03
C LEU A 376 6.05 -19.51 0.51
N TYR A 377 4.97 -20.00 -0.11
CA TYR A 377 4.69 -19.72 -1.50
C TYR A 377 4.38 -18.24 -1.74
N PHE A 378 3.57 -17.63 -0.87
CA PHE A 378 3.19 -16.22 -0.95
C PHE A 378 4.40 -15.27 -0.79
N PHE A 379 5.13 -15.36 0.33
CA PHE A 379 6.35 -14.60 0.60
C PHE A 379 7.32 -14.70 -0.58
N HIS A 380 7.58 -15.92 -1.03
CA HIS A 380 8.49 -16.14 -2.14
C HIS A 380 8.00 -15.51 -3.45
N ASP A 381 6.73 -15.69 -3.81
CA ASP A 381 6.13 -15.11 -5.03
C ASP A 381 6.27 -13.59 -5.04
N VAL A 382 6.04 -12.95 -3.89
CA VAL A 382 6.11 -11.49 -3.74
C VAL A 382 7.55 -10.99 -3.79
N TYR A 383 8.45 -11.53 -2.96
CA TYR A 383 9.82 -11.00 -2.84
C TYR A 383 10.70 -11.35 -4.04
N CYS A 384 10.50 -12.50 -4.69
CA CYS A 384 11.22 -12.78 -5.94
C CYS A 384 10.75 -11.89 -7.09
N GLU A 385 9.45 -11.63 -7.18
CA GLU A 385 8.96 -10.67 -8.17
C GLU A 385 9.51 -9.27 -7.92
N MET A 386 9.63 -8.83 -6.66
CA MET A 386 10.29 -7.57 -6.34
C MET A 386 11.73 -7.54 -6.88
N GLU A 387 12.50 -8.60 -6.67
CA GLU A 387 13.88 -8.72 -7.20
C GLU A 387 13.94 -8.68 -8.72
N GLU A 388 13.02 -9.38 -9.39
CA GLU A 388 12.90 -9.36 -10.85
C GLU A 388 12.60 -7.94 -11.36
N ILE A 389 11.73 -7.21 -10.66
CA ILE A 389 11.36 -5.83 -11.01
C ILE A 389 12.54 -4.86 -10.79
N VAL A 390 13.21 -4.92 -9.64
CA VAL A 390 14.28 -3.95 -9.32
C VAL A 390 15.60 -4.28 -10.02
N GLY A 391 15.81 -5.55 -10.39
CA GLY A 391 17.03 -6.06 -10.99
C GLY A 391 18.22 -6.11 -10.04
N GLU A 392 19.31 -6.77 -10.47
CA GLU A 392 20.50 -7.05 -9.64
C GLU A 392 21.08 -5.81 -8.95
N ARG A 393 21.16 -4.69 -9.68
CA ARG A 393 21.81 -3.45 -9.21
C ARG A 393 21.09 -2.80 -8.02
N ARG A 394 19.88 -3.24 -7.70
CA ARG A 394 18.99 -2.62 -6.69
C ARG A 394 18.40 -3.65 -5.73
N SER A 395 18.95 -4.85 -5.68
CA SER A 395 18.54 -5.92 -4.76
C SER A 395 18.57 -5.49 -3.28
N ASP A 396 19.46 -4.55 -2.92
CA ASP A 396 19.50 -3.96 -1.57
C ASP A 396 18.17 -3.31 -1.14
N ARG A 397 17.35 -2.82 -2.08
CA ARG A 397 16.03 -2.25 -1.80
C ARG A 397 15.07 -3.29 -1.24
N VAL A 398 15.14 -4.52 -1.75
CA VAL A 398 14.31 -5.65 -1.31
C VAL A 398 14.68 -6.04 0.13
N LYS A 399 15.95 -5.91 0.51
CA LYS A 399 16.40 -6.18 1.88
C LYS A 399 15.69 -5.31 2.92
N TYR A 400 15.46 -4.03 2.62
CA TYR A 400 14.70 -3.14 3.50
C TYR A 400 13.23 -3.57 3.63
N ALA A 401 12.58 -3.96 2.53
CA ALA A 401 11.20 -4.45 2.56
C ALA A 401 11.07 -5.78 3.34
N ILE A 402 12.09 -6.64 3.25
CA ILE A 402 12.15 -7.87 4.03
C ILE A 402 12.35 -7.56 5.53
N GLU A 403 13.27 -6.66 5.87
CA GLU A 403 13.51 -6.33 7.29
C GLU A 403 12.31 -5.60 7.91
N ALA A 404 11.61 -4.76 7.15
CA ALA A 404 10.36 -4.16 7.60
C ALA A 404 9.28 -5.22 7.90
N MET A 405 9.22 -6.30 7.11
CA MET A 405 8.30 -7.42 7.35
C MET A 405 8.69 -8.22 8.59
N LYS A 406 9.99 -8.43 8.84
CA LYS A 406 10.45 -9.04 10.11
C LYS A 406 10.00 -8.22 11.31
N ASN A 407 10.18 -6.91 11.25
CA ASN A 407 9.75 -5.99 12.31
C ASN A 407 8.23 -6.04 12.53
N GLN A 408 7.44 -6.12 11.45
CA GLN A 408 5.99 -6.30 11.51
C GLN A 408 5.60 -7.57 12.29
N VAL A 409 6.18 -8.70 11.89
CA VAL A 409 5.85 -10.04 12.43
C VAL A 409 6.25 -10.14 13.90
N ARG A 410 7.41 -9.60 14.28
CA ARG A 410 7.82 -9.47 15.70
C ARG A 410 6.82 -8.66 16.52
N ALA A 411 6.38 -7.52 15.98
CA ALA A 411 5.45 -6.65 16.67
C ALA A 411 4.06 -7.29 16.83
N TYR A 412 3.55 -8.02 15.84
CA TYR A 412 2.34 -8.83 15.98
C TYR A 412 2.47 -9.89 17.06
N PHE A 413 3.63 -10.53 17.16
CA PHE A 413 3.86 -11.50 18.23
C PHE A 413 3.87 -10.84 19.61
N ASP A 414 4.42 -9.64 19.74
CA ASP A 414 4.40 -8.89 21.00
C ASP A 414 2.96 -8.46 21.39
N GLU A 415 2.13 -8.03 20.44
CA GLU A 415 0.69 -7.79 20.68
C GLU A 415 -0.03 -9.07 21.11
N ALA A 416 0.25 -10.20 20.44
CA ALA A 416 -0.34 -11.48 20.79
C ALA A 416 0.06 -11.93 22.22
N LYS A 417 1.29 -11.65 22.65
CA LYS A 417 1.72 -11.88 24.05
C LYS A 417 0.92 -11.05 25.03
N TRP A 418 0.68 -9.77 24.73
CA TRP A 418 -0.13 -8.90 25.58
C TRP A 418 -1.56 -9.41 25.67
N PHE A 419 -2.17 -9.75 24.54
CA PHE A 419 -3.51 -10.31 24.46
C PHE A 419 -3.63 -11.61 25.27
N HIS A 420 -2.73 -12.57 25.06
CA HIS A 420 -2.73 -13.85 25.76
C HIS A 420 -2.58 -13.67 27.28
N LYS A 421 -1.70 -12.78 27.72
CA LYS A 421 -1.49 -12.47 29.14
C LYS A 421 -2.58 -11.58 29.74
N LYS A 422 -3.54 -11.10 28.94
CA LYS A 422 -4.51 -10.06 29.31
C LYS A 422 -3.83 -8.83 29.92
N TYR A 423 -2.65 -8.53 29.40
CA TYR A 423 -1.88 -7.35 29.79
C TYR A 423 -2.38 -6.16 29.00
N ILE A 424 -2.67 -5.07 29.69
CA ILE A 424 -2.99 -3.78 29.08
C ILE A 424 -1.69 -2.96 29.13
N PRO A 425 -1.05 -2.68 27.99
CA PRO A 425 0.17 -1.90 27.95
C PRO A 425 -0.10 -0.45 28.34
N THR A 426 0.94 0.23 28.80
CA THR A 426 0.92 1.70 28.89
C THR A 426 0.87 2.31 27.47
N MET A 427 0.46 3.57 27.36
CA MET A 427 0.52 4.30 26.09
C MET A 427 1.93 4.33 25.52
N ASP A 428 2.96 4.51 26.36
CA ASP A 428 4.35 4.53 25.86
C ASP A 428 4.74 3.17 25.26
N GLU A 429 4.44 2.06 25.95
CA GLU A 429 4.67 0.70 25.44
C GLU A 429 3.87 0.42 24.15
N TYR A 430 2.59 0.79 24.12
CA TYR A 430 1.73 0.63 22.95
C TYR A 430 2.29 1.39 21.74
N MET A 431 2.67 2.66 21.93
CA MET A 431 3.14 3.53 20.86
C MET A 431 4.48 3.09 20.26
N GLU A 432 5.33 2.37 21.02
CA GLU A 432 6.59 1.82 20.50
C GLU A 432 6.36 0.79 19.38
N ILE A 433 5.28 -0.01 19.47
CA ILE A 433 5.00 -1.08 18.51
C ILE A 433 3.83 -0.77 17.56
N ALA A 434 2.94 0.18 17.89
CA ALA A 434 1.76 0.52 17.09
C ALA A 434 2.09 0.89 15.62
N LEU A 435 3.22 1.56 15.38
CA LEU A 435 3.66 1.88 14.02
C LEU A 435 4.03 0.64 13.21
N ALA A 436 4.59 -0.36 13.89
CA ALA A 436 4.86 -1.65 13.29
C ALA A 436 3.53 -2.36 13.09
N THR A 437 2.76 -2.68 14.12
CA THR A 437 1.53 -3.48 14.02
C THR A 437 0.42 -2.89 13.16
N SER A 438 0.36 -1.57 12.98
CA SER A 438 -0.51 -0.93 11.98
C SER A 438 -0.21 -1.33 10.53
N GLY A 439 0.99 -1.84 10.23
CA GLY A 439 1.45 -2.10 8.86
C GLY A 439 2.08 -0.89 8.20
N TYR A 440 1.99 0.30 8.81
CA TYR A 440 2.36 1.56 8.16
C TYR A 440 3.86 1.61 7.82
N SER A 441 4.73 1.23 8.76
CA SER A 441 6.19 1.22 8.52
C SER A 441 6.61 0.27 7.40
N LEU A 442 5.94 -0.89 7.30
CA LEU A 442 6.14 -1.85 6.22
C LEU A 442 5.68 -1.28 4.87
N LEU A 443 4.49 -0.70 4.81
CA LEU A 443 3.94 -0.12 3.58
C LEU A 443 4.74 1.11 3.13
N ALA A 444 5.14 1.98 4.05
CA ALA A 444 6.00 3.13 3.80
C ALA A 444 7.38 2.74 3.26
N THR A 445 7.98 1.66 3.79
CA THR A 445 9.28 1.17 3.30
C THR A 445 9.13 0.51 1.93
N THR A 446 8.08 -0.31 1.76
CA THR A 446 7.84 -1.09 0.55
C THR A 446 7.42 -0.22 -0.64
N SER A 447 6.70 0.88 -0.39
CA SER A 447 6.25 1.81 -1.44
C SER A 447 7.41 2.32 -2.29
N LEU A 448 8.59 2.50 -1.69
CA LEU A 448 9.79 3.00 -2.36
C LEU A 448 10.47 1.97 -3.29
N VAL A 449 10.17 0.68 -3.14
CA VAL A 449 10.85 -0.40 -3.90
C VAL A 449 10.58 -0.27 -5.40
N GLY A 450 9.32 -0.02 -5.77
CA GLY A 450 8.87 0.02 -7.16
C GLY A 450 8.90 1.40 -7.83
N MET A 451 9.44 2.44 -7.18
CA MET A 451 9.44 3.82 -7.70
C MET A 451 10.56 4.13 -8.70
N GLY A 452 11.29 3.12 -9.18
CA GLY A 452 12.33 3.31 -10.21
C GLY A 452 13.58 4.06 -9.71
N ASP A 453 14.12 4.94 -10.54
CA ASP A 453 15.47 5.51 -10.38
C ASP A 453 15.53 6.66 -9.38
N ILE A 454 14.39 7.25 -9.04
CA ILE A 454 14.29 8.40 -8.13
C ILE A 454 14.63 8.05 -6.67
N VAL A 455 14.54 6.78 -6.30
CA VAL A 455 14.79 6.29 -4.95
C VAL A 455 16.26 5.89 -4.78
N THR A 456 16.89 6.39 -3.72
CA THR A 456 18.28 6.08 -3.37
C THR A 456 18.34 5.22 -2.10
N ASN A 457 19.52 4.69 -1.77
CA ASN A 457 19.71 3.99 -0.50
C ASN A 457 19.50 4.93 0.71
N ASP A 458 19.75 6.23 0.56
CA ASP A 458 19.51 7.20 1.63
C ASP A 458 18.01 7.45 1.83
N SER A 459 17.19 7.31 0.78
CA SER A 459 15.73 7.29 0.92
C SER A 459 15.24 6.16 1.83
N PHE A 460 15.81 4.95 1.66
CA PHE A 460 15.49 3.80 2.51
C PHE A 460 15.98 4.00 3.95
N LYS A 461 17.21 4.49 4.15
CA LYS A 461 17.70 4.82 5.50
C LYS A 461 16.81 5.87 6.18
N TRP A 462 16.39 6.89 5.43
CA TRP A 462 15.50 7.93 5.93
C TRP A 462 14.18 7.32 6.39
N VAL A 463 13.43 6.61 5.54
CA VAL A 463 12.12 6.04 5.94
C VAL A 463 12.25 5.01 7.07
N PHE A 464 13.31 4.19 7.04
CA PHE A 464 13.56 3.15 8.04
C PHE A 464 14.00 3.72 9.40
N SER A 465 14.58 4.93 9.42
CA SER A 465 14.85 5.67 10.65
C SER A 465 13.59 6.19 11.35
N LYS A 466 12.40 5.99 10.75
CA LYS A 466 11.10 6.42 11.24
C LYS A 466 11.11 7.94 11.51
N PRO A 467 11.18 8.79 10.45
CA PRO A 467 11.19 10.26 10.57
C PRO A 467 9.88 10.74 11.20
N LYS A 468 9.81 12.02 11.60
CA LYS A 468 8.68 12.57 12.37
C LYS A 468 7.35 12.29 11.67
N MET A 469 7.30 12.53 10.36
CA MET A 469 6.16 12.27 9.49
C MET A 469 5.71 10.80 9.45
N VAL A 470 6.63 9.84 9.50
CA VAL A 470 6.26 8.40 9.56
C VAL A 470 5.76 8.03 10.94
N ARG A 471 6.38 8.55 12.02
CA ARG A 471 5.91 8.30 13.40
C ARG A 471 4.55 8.93 13.69
N ALA A 472 4.25 10.08 13.07
CA ALA A 472 2.98 10.77 13.20
C ALA A 472 1.78 9.91 12.79
N CYS A 473 1.98 8.91 11.92
CA CYS A 473 0.92 8.01 11.43
C CYS A 473 0.53 6.88 12.40
N THR A 474 1.04 6.90 13.63
CA THR A 474 0.73 5.90 14.67
C THR A 474 -0.68 6.02 15.26
N PHE A 475 -1.29 7.19 15.18
CA PHE A 475 -2.50 7.54 15.94
C PHE A 475 -3.84 7.29 15.22
N GLU A 476 -3.86 6.47 14.17
CA GLU A 476 -5.03 6.35 13.29
C GLU A 476 -5.90 5.10 13.48
N GLN A 477 -5.78 4.35 14.60
CA GLN A 477 -6.57 3.11 14.72
C GLN A 477 -7.15 2.83 16.12
N GLU A 478 -8.47 2.75 16.19
CA GLU A 478 -9.18 1.91 17.15
C GLU A 478 -9.20 0.47 16.63
N ARG A 479 -8.63 -0.49 17.37
CA ARG A 479 -8.70 -1.92 17.07
C ARG A 479 -9.47 -2.63 18.17
N GLY A 480 -10.39 -3.52 17.81
CA GLY A 480 -11.25 -4.25 18.77
C GLY A 480 -10.71 -5.60 19.25
N HIS A 481 -9.52 -6.01 18.81
CA HIS A 481 -8.98 -7.37 19.08
C HIS A 481 -7.85 -7.39 20.13
N THR A 482 -7.18 -6.25 20.36
CA THR A 482 -6.16 -6.02 21.39
C THR A 482 -6.49 -4.74 22.16
N ALA A 483 -5.75 -4.42 23.24
CA ALA A 483 -5.96 -3.18 23.97
C ALA A 483 -5.79 -1.98 23.03
N SER A 484 -6.90 -1.30 22.76
CA SER A 484 -6.94 -0.13 21.88
C SER A 484 -6.17 1.05 22.49
N ALA A 485 -5.77 2.02 21.67
CA ALA A 485 -5.17 3.26 22.16
C ALA A 485 -6.06 3.96 23.22
N VAL A 486 -7.38 3.88 23.05
CA VAL A 486 -8.36 4.40 24.02
C VAL A 486 -8.27 3.64 25.35
N GLU A 487 -8.30 2.30 25.32
CA GLU A 487 -8.21 1.48 26.53
C GLU A 487 -6.86 1.65 27.25
N CYS A 488 -5.75 1.71 26.52
CA CYS A 488 -4.42 1.97 27.07
C CYS A 488 -4.37 3.34 27.76
N TYR A 489 -4.95 4.38 27.13
CA TYR A 489 -5.00 5.72 27.70
C TYR A 489 -5.85 5.78 28.97
N MET A 490 -7.05 5.19 28.92
CA MET A 490 -7.95 5.10 30.08
C MET A 490 -7.29 4.34 31.23
N ALA A 491 -6.63 3.22 30.96
CA ALA A 491 -5.95 2.42 31.97
C ALA A 491 -4.76 3.15 32.62
N GLN A 492 -3.97 3.88 31.84
CA GLN A 492 -2.80 4.60 32.35
C GLN A 492 -3.16 5.86 33.14
N TYR A 493 -4.13 6.63 32.64
CA TYR A 493 -4.44 7.96 33.20
C TYR A 493 -5.73 8.00 34.04
N GLY A 494 -6.49 6.90 34.10
CA GLY A 494 -7.79 6.87 34.78
C GLY A 494 -8.83 7.79 34.13
N ALA A 495 -8.69 8.05 32.83
CA ALA A 495 -9.54 8.95 32.05
C ALA A 495 -10.86 8.29 31.65
N THR A 496 -11.86 9.11 31.30
CA THR A 496 -13.06 8.60 30.62
C THR A 496 -12.77 8.29 29.16
N GLU A 497 -13.62 7.48 28.53
CA GLU A 497 -13.53 7.20 27.09
C GLU A 497 -13.61 8.47 26.25
N GLU A 498 -14.51 9.40 26.61
CA GLU A 498 -14.65 10.69 25.93
C GLU A 498 -13.39 11.56 26.06
N ASP A 499 -12.79 11.62 27.24
CA ASP A 499 -11.53 12.34 27.46
C ASP A 499 -10.38 11.73 26.65
N ALA A 500 -10.31 10.39 26.60
CA ALA A 500 -9.31 9.67 25.83
C ALA A 500 -9.46 9.93 24.32
N ILE A 501 -10.67 9.84 23.77
CA ILE A 501 -10.97 10.14 22.36
C ILE A 501 -10.62 11.60 22.03
N ASN A 502 -11.00 12.54 22.89
CA ASN A 502 -10.70 13.95 22.68
C ASN A 502 -9.19 14.22 22.67
N GLU A 503 -8.42 13.56 23.54
CA GLU A 503 -6.96 13.69 23.56
C GLU A 503 -6.30 13.03 22.34
N LEU A 504 -6.75 11.84 21.94
CA LEU A 504 -6.26 11.17 20.72
C LEU A 504 -6.54 12.00 19.46
N ARG A 505 -7.72 12.64 19.36
CA ARG A 505 -8.03 13.57 18.26
C ARG A 505 -7.07 14.78 18.21
N LYS A 506 -6.67 15.31 19.36
CA LYS A 506 -5.65 16.37 19.41
C LYS A 506 -4.29 15.85 18.95
N GLN A 507 -3.94 14.62 19.32
CA GLN A 507 -2.70 13.99 18.86
C GLN A 507 -2.71 13.76 17.34
N VAL A 508 -3.83 13.35 16.74
CA VAL A 508 -3.98 13.31 15.28
C VAL A 508 -3.83 14.71 14.65
N ALA A 509 -4.42 15.74 15.25
CA ALA A 509 -4.26 17.11 14.76
C ALA A 509 -2.79 17.59 14.82
N ASN A 510 -2.05 17.23 15.87
CA ASN A 510 -0.62 17.50 15.99
C ASN A 510 0.21 16.67 15.01
N ALA A 511 -0.14 15.39 14.80
CA ALA A 511 0.49 14.53 13.81
C ALA A 511 0.41 15.14 12.40
N TRP A 512 -0.73 15.72 12.01
CA TRP A 512 -0.83 16.44 10.74
C TRP A 512 0.08 17.67 10.66
N LYS A 513 0.32 18.39 11.77
CA LYS A 513 1.29 19.50 11.83
C LYS A 513 2.72 18.99 11.65
N ASP A 514 3.08 17.88 12.30
CA ASP A 514 4.38 17.20 12.14
C ASP A 514 4.65 16.78 10.69
N ILE A 515 3.63 16.22 10.03
CA ILE A 515 3.70 15.82 8.62
C ILE A 515 3.89 17.05 7.73
N ASN A 516 3.13 18.12 7.98
CA ASN A 516 3.25 19.37 7.24
C ASN A 516 4.65 20.00 7.37
N GLU A 517 5.27 19.97 8.55
CA GLU A 517 6.63 20.48 8.77
C GLU A 517 7.67 19.74 7.92
N GLU A 518 7.61 18.41 7.89
CA GLU A 518 8.55 17.58 7.11
C GLU A 518 8.32 17.70 5.58
N CYS A 519 7.17 18.22 5.16
CA CYS A 519 6.91 18.53 3.75
C CYS A 519 7.53 19.86 3.30
N LEU A 520 7.98 20.71 4.22
CA LEU A 520 8.56 22.02 3.89
C LEU A 520 10.06 21.93 3.61
N TYR A 521 10.56 22.80 2.73
CA TYR A 521 11.97 22.90 2.42
C TYR A 521 12.79 23.51 3.57
N PRO A 522 14.05 23.08 3.76
CA PRO A 522 14.75 22.03 3.01
C PRO A 522 14.35 20.61 3.45
N THR A 523 14.12 19.71 2.49
CA THR A 523 13.78 18.30 2.77
C THR A 523 15.03 17.41 2.70
N ILE A 524 15.04 16.32 3.48
CA ILE A 524 16.15 15.34 3.51
C ILE A 524 16.14 14.45 2.25
N VAL A 525 14.94 14.14 1.74
CA VAL A 525 14.72 13.31 0.55
C VAL A 525 13.95 14.11 -0.51
N SER A 526 13.90 13.58 -1.73
CA SER A 526 13.21 14.23 -2.84
C SER A 526 11.69 14.29 -2.60
N LYS A 527 11.04 15.29 -3.20
CA LYS A 527 9.61 15.53 -3.05
C LYS A 527 8.74 14.31 -3.41
N PRO A 528 9.00 13.53 -4.49
CA PRO A 528 8.17 12.35 -4.77
C PRO A 528 8.21 11.28 -3.68
N ILE A 529 9.32 11.16 -2.95
CA ILE A 529 9.41 10.27 -1.78
C ILE A 529 8.54 10.78 -0.64
N ILE A 530 8.63 12.07 -0.30
CA ILE A 530 7.75 12.70 0.71
C ILE A 530 6.28 12.51 0.32
N MET A 531 5.92 12.81 -0.93
CA MET A 531 4.55 12.68 -1.42
C MET A 531 4.02 11.25 -1.33
N SER A 532 4.85 10.22 -1.56
CA SER A 532 4.43 8.83 -1.41
C SER A 532 3.97 8.50 0.02
N ILE A 533 4.68 9.04 1.02
CA ILE A 533 4.35 8.83 2.43
C ILE A 533 3.15 9.70 2.83
N LEU A 534 3.06 10.95 2.37
CA LEU A 534 1.90 11.81 2.60
C LEU A 534 0.62 11.20 2.00
N ASN A 535 0.69 10.66 0.79
CA ASN A 535 -0.44 10.00 0.15
C ASN A 535 -0.83 8.72 0.90
N LEU A 536 0.13 7.98 1.46
CA LEU A 536 -0.18 6.86 2.35
C LEU A 536 -0.94 7.32 3.60
N THR A 537 -0.56 8.44 4.23
CA THR A 537 -1.34 9.03 5.34
C THR A 537 -2.76 9.41 4.89
N ARG A 538 -2.92 10.05 3.72
CA ARG A 538 -4.24 10.41 3.17
C ARG A 538 -5.13 9.19 2.95
N VAL A 539 -4.55 8.06 2.52
CA VAL A 539 -5.28 6.80 2.40
C VAL A 539 -5.81 6.36 3.75
N MET A 540 -5.00 6.42 4.81
CA MET A 540 -5.45 6.05 6.15
C MET A 540 -6.55 7.01 6.66
N ASP A 541 -6.38 8.33 6.52
CA ASP A 541 -7.39 9.32 6.91
C ASP A 541 -8.73 9.10 6.18
N VAL A 542 -8.69 8.78 4.87
CA VAL A 542 -9.91 8.55 4.07
C VAL A 542 -10.57 7.20 4.37
N VAL A 543 -9.79 6.13 4.52
CA VAL A 543 -10.31 4.77 4.74
C VAL A 543 -10.93 4.63 6.13
N TYR A 544 -10.35 5.30 7.13
CA TYR A 544 -10.74 5.19 8.54
C TYR A 544 -11.48 6.42 9.09
N LYS A 545 -11.90 7.36 8.22
CA LYS A 545 -12.47 8.66 8.62
C LYS A 545 -13.63 8.57 9.59
N ASP A 546 -14.63 7.77 9.22
CA ASP A 546 -15.93 7.67 9.89
C ASP A 546 -16.09 6.29 10.56
N GLU A 547 -15.62 5.22 9.91
CA GLU A 547 -15.74 3.83 10.35
C GLU A 547 -14.53 3.01 9.88
N ASP A 548 -14.34 1.80 10.42
CA ASP A 548 -13.32 0.86 9.97
C ASP A 548 -13.61 0.36 8.54
N GLY A 549 -13.06 1.09 7.56
CA GLY A 549 -13.19 0.75 6.14
C GLY A 549 -12.40 -0.48 5.71
N TYR A 550 -11.47 -0.98 6.53
CA TYR A 550 -10.77 -2.23 6.26
C TYR A 550 -11.66 -3.44 6.59
N THR A 551 -12.26 -3.46 7.78
CA THR A 551 -13.16 -4.54 8.20
C THR A 551 -14.51 -4.46 7.46
N ASN A 552 -15.08 -3.26 7.34
CA ASN A 552 -16.39 -3.00 6.72
C ASN A 552 -16.29 -2.52 5.26
N ALA A 553 -15.27 -2.98 4.54
CA ALA A 553 -14.94 -2.53 3.18
C ALA A 553 -16.11 -2.60 2.18
N GLY A 554 -16.98 -3.60 2.30
CA GLY A 554 -18.14 -3.77 1.41
C GLY A 554 -19.23 -2.68 1.55
N ILE A 555 -19.16 -1.89 2.63
CA ILE A 555 -20.04 -0.74 2.88
C ILE A 555 -19.26 0.56 2.65
N VAL A 556 -18.12 0.71 3.32
CA VAL A 556 -17.36 1.98 3.36
C VAL A 556 -16.63 2.25 2.05
N LEU A 557 -15.92 1.25 1.50
CA LEU A 557 -15.03 1.44 0.34
C LEU A 557 -15.71 1.16 -0.99
N LYS A 558 -16.91 0.58 -0.98
CA LYS A 558 -17.63 0.17 -2.19
C LYS A 558 -17.84 1.33 -3.15
N ASP A 559 -18.28 2.48 -2.64
CA ASP A 559 -18.58 3.64 -3.48
C ASP A 559 -17.29 4.27 -4.04
N PHE A 560 -16.21 4.28 -3.25
CA PHE A 560 -14.90 4.74 -3.73
C PHE A 560 -14.31 3.84 -4.80
N VAL A 561 -14.35 2.52 -4.59
CA VAL A 561 -13.91 1.51 -5.58
C VAL A 561 -14.73 1.66 -6.86
N THR A 562 -16.06 1.76 -6.74
CA THR A 562 -16.94 1.91 -7.91
C THR A 562 -16.62 3.20 -8.67
N SER A 563 -16.47 4.31 -7.95
CA SER A 563 -16.19 5.62 -8.52
C SER A 563 -14.84 5.72 -9.24
N LEU A 564 -13.80 5.00 -8.79
CA LEU A 564 -12.46 5.07 -9.40
C LEU A 564 -12.19 3.96 -10.41
N LEU A 565 -12.74 2.76 -10.20
CA LEU A 565 -12.37 1.56 -10.97
C LEU A 565 -13.49 1.03 -11.86
N ILE A 566 -14.73 1.50 -11.74
CA ILE A 566 -15.88 0.97 -12.47
C ILE A 566 -16.55 2.05 -13.31
N ASP A 567 -16.98 3.13 -12.67
CA ASP A 567 -17.78 4.17 -13.31
C ASP A 567 -16.88 5.13 -14.09
N PRO A 568 -17.03 5.21 -15.43
CA PRO A 568 -16.26 6.16 -16.21
C PRO A 568 -16.76 7.59 -15.96
N ALA A 569 -15.86 8.55 -16.13
CA ALA A 569 -16.24 9.95 -16.23
C ALA A 569 -16.88 10.21 -17.60
N LEU A 570 -18.20 10.36 -17.65
CA LEU A 570 -18.92 10.59 -18.91
C LEU A 570 -18.39 11.85 -19.61
N LEU A 571 -17.89 11.72 -20.83
CA LEU A 571 -17.49 12.89 -21.63
C LEU A 571 -18.75 13.61 -22.13
N ASP A 572 -18.66 14.93 -22.24
CA ASP A 572 -19.81 15.76 -22.63
C ASP A 572 -20.32 15.39 -24.04
N VAL A 573 -19.44 14.93 -24.93
CA VAL A 573 -19.77 14.40 -26.27
C VAL A 573 -20.59 13.09 -26.22
N TYR A 574 -20.38 12.26 -25.19
CA TYR A 574 -21.15 11.02 -25.01
C TYR A 574 -22.54 11.28 -24.41
N CYS A 575 -22.72 12.36 -23.64
CA CYS A 575 -24.03 12.75 -23.13
C CYS A 575 -24.96 13.17 -24.29
N GLU A 576 -24.43 13.89 -25.28
CA GLU A 576 -25.15 14.22 -26.52
C GLU A 576 -25.43 12.98 -27.39
N MET A 577 -24.52 11.99 -27.40
CA MET A 577 -24.71 10.74 -28.13
C MET A 577 -25.67 9.76 -27.44
N GLU A 578 -25.75 9.69 -26.11
CA GLU A 578 -26.70 8.82 -25.41
C GLU A 578 -28.17 9.27 -25.60
N GLU A 579 -28.43 10.57 -25.74
CA GLU A 579 -29.74 11.09 -26.17
C GLU A 579 -30.09 10.68 -27.62
N ILE A 580 -29.08 10.46 -28.48
CA ILE A 580 -29.24 10.08 -29.89
C ILE A 580 -29.26 8.55 -30.09
N VAL A 581 -28.57 7.78 -29.23
CA VAL A 581 -28.30 6.34 -29.39
C VAL A 581 -29.23 5.46 -28.51
N GLY A 582 -30.30 6.05 -27.95
CA GLY A 582 -31.40 5.34 -27.29
C GLY A 582 -32.09 4.24 -28.13
N GLU A 583 -31.77 4.11 -29.42
CA GLU A 583 -32.22 3.01 -30.28
C GLU A 583 -31.08 2.46 -31.14
N ARG A 584 -30.40 1.39 -30.66
CA ARG A 584 -29.90 0.22 -31.43
C ARG A 584 -28.83 -0.55 -30.65
N ARG A 585 -29.25 -1.52 -29.83
CA ARG A 585 -28.37 -2.63 -29.43
C ARG A 585 -28.34 -3.66 -30.57
N SER A 586 -27.16 -3.91 -31.14
CA SER A 586 -26.95 -4.85 -32.24
C SER A 586 -26.27 -6.14 -31.74
N ASP A 587 -26.80 -7.27 -32.19
CA ASP A 587 -26.51 -8.67 -31.87
C ASP A 587 -25.06 -9.18 -32.17
N ARG A 588 -24.05 -8.32 -32.25
CA ARG A 588 -22.68 -8.72 -32.61
C ARG A 588 -21.87 -9.36 -31.48
N VAL A 589 -22.32 -9.27 -30.23
CA VAL A 589 -21.69 -9.92 -29.07
C VAL A 589 -22.06 -11.41 -28.99
N LYS A 590 -23.16 -11.85 -29.62
CA LYS A 590 -23.59 -13.26 -29.60
C LYS A 590 -22.81 -14.18 -30.55
N TYR A 591 -22.11 -13.64 -31.55
CA TYR A 591 -21.38 -14.45 -32.54
C TYR A 591 -19.91 -14.72 -32.16
N ALA A 592 -19.34 -13.97 -31.22
CA ALA A 592 -17.95 -14.15 -30.76
C ALA A 592 -17.78 -15.27 -29.71
N ILE A 593 -18.88 -15.76 -29.14
CA ILE A 593 -18.88 -16.75 -28.04
C ILE A 593 -18.80 -18.20 -28.54
N GLU A 594 -18.97 -18.47 -29.84
CA GLU A 594 -19.00 -19.85 -30.38
C GLU A 594 -17.75 -20.31 -31.14
N ALA A 595 -16.67 -19.51 -31.20
CA ALA A 595 -15.50 -19.81 -32.04
C ALA A 595 -14.23 -20.33 -31.34
N GLU A 596 -14.30 -20.77 -30.08
CA GLU A 596 -13.19 -21.50 -29.44
C GLU A 596 -13.61 -22.89 -28.94
N LYS A 597 -13.49 -23.88 -29.83
CA LYS A 597 -13.33 -25.27 -29.43
C LYS A 597 -12.18 -25.91 -30.19
N GLY A 598 -11.09 -26.15 -29.45
CA GLY A 598 -10.24 -27.30 -29.67
C GLY A 598 -8.78 -26.99 -29.98
N LYS A 599 -7.90 -27.29 -29.01
CA LYS A 599 -6.80 -28.24 -29.17
C LYS A 599 -6.12 -28.51 -27.82
N LYS A 600 -6.22 -29.78 -27.37
CA LYS A 600 -5.36 -30.36 -26.34
C LYS A 600 -3.94 -30.48 -26.91
N SER A 601 -2.93 -30.08 -26.14
CA SER A 601 -1.52 -30.43 -26.40
C SER A 601 -0.97 -31.29 -25.26
N ARG A 602 -0.12 -32.24 -25.63
CA ARG A 602 0.29 -33.45 -24.91
C ARG A 602 1.53 -33.24 -24.01
N THR A 603 1.76 -32.02 -23.55
CA THR A 603 2.96 -31.63 -22.77
C THR A 603 2.70 -31.59 -21.26
N VAL A 604 1.44 -31.44 -20.84
CA VAL A 604 1.04 -31.32 -19.42
C VAL A 604 1.29 -32.61 -18.64
N ASP A 605 1.07 -33.79 -19.25
CA ASP A 605 1.25 -35.07 -18.55
C ASP A 605 2.73 -35.39 -18.24
N TYR A 606 3.69 -34.87 -19.03
CA TYR A 606 5.12 -35.11 -18.78
C TYR A 606 5.65 -34.21 -17.65
N VAL A 607 5.26 -32.94 -17.65
CA VAL A 607 5.63 -31.97 -16.59
C VAL A 607 4.94 -32.34 -15.27
N VAL A 608 3.67 -32.75 -15.29
CA VAL A 608 2.96 -33.21 -14.10
C VAL A 608 3.57 -34.49 -13.53
N ASN A 609 4.02 -35.43 -14.38
CA ASN A 609 4.70 -36.64 -13.92
C ASN A 609 6.10 -36.36 -13.35
N LEU A 610 6.85 -35.42 -13.93
CA LEU A 610 8.17 -35.02 -13.43
C LEU A 610 8.04 -34.26 -12.09
N VAL A 611 7.11 -33.31 -12.00
CA VAL A 611 6.80 -32.59 -10.75
C VAL A 611 6.30 -33.55 -9.67
N ASN A 612 5.44 -34.51 -10.00
CA ASN A 612 5.00 -35.52 -9.03
C ASN A 612 6.13 -36.45 -8.58
N LEU A 613 7.04 -36.85 -9.48
CA LEU A 613 8.21 -37.65 -9.12
C LEU A 613 9.16 -36.88 -8.18
N ILE A 614 9.38 -35.59 -8.46
CA ILE A 614 10.25 -34.70 -7.68
C ILE A 614 9.63 -34.37 -6.31
N VAL A 615 8.33 -34.08 -6.25
CA VAL A 615 7.61 -33.80 -5.00
C VAL A 615 7.59 -35.06 -4.11
N ASN A 616 7.30 -36.23 -4.68
CA ASN A 616 7.32 -37.49 -3.93
C ASN A 616 8.73 -37.85 -3.43
N PHE A 617 9.77 -37.57 -4.22
CA PHE A 617 11.15 -37.81 -3.80
C PHE A 617 11.66 -36.81 -2.76
N SER A 618 11.33 -35.52 -2.90
CA SER A 618 11.67 -34.50 -1.91
C SER A 618 10.95 -34.77 -0.58
N LEU A 619 9.68 -35.21 -0.63
CA LEU A 619 8.97 -35.71 0.55
C LEU A 619 9.64 -36.95 1.14
N TYR A 620 10.11 -37.88 0.30
CA TYR A 620 10.81 -39.08 0.76
C TYR A 620 12.12 -38.74 1.48
N GLN A 621 12.92 -37.83 0.92
CA GLN A 621 14.17 -37.37 1.53
C GLN A 621 13.92 -36.56 2.80
N MET A 622 12.92 -35.68 2.82
CA MET A 622 12.50 -34.97 4.03
C MET A 622 12.01 -35.93 5.13
N LYS A 623 11.25 -36.97 4.78
CA LYS A 623 10.85 -38.02 5.73
C LYS A 623 12.05 -38.80 6.27
N ASN A 624 13.06 -39.07 5.44
CA ASN A 624 14.28 -39.72 5.89
C ASN A 624 15.10 -38.82 6.81
N GLN A 625 15.18 -37.52 6.50
CA GLN A 625 15.85 -36.53 7.35
C GLN A 625 15.15 -36.36 8.71
N VAL A 626 13.81 -36.26 8.74
CA VAL A 626 13.03 -36.24 9.98
C VAL A 626 13.22 -37.51 10.82
N ARG A 627 13.29 -38.69 10.18
CA ARG A 627 13.61 -39.94 10.89
C ARG A 627 15.03 -39.95 11.45
N ALA A 628 15.99 -39.41 10.70
CA ALA A 628 17.37 -39.30 11.12
C ALA A 628 17.51 -38.38 12.34
N TYR A 629 16.83 -37.22 12.34
CA TYR A 629 16.73 -36.34 13.52
C TYR A 629 16.09 -37.04 14.72
N PHE A 630 15.03 -37.82 14.49
CA PHE A 630 14.40 -38.60 15.57
C PHE A 630 15.32 -39.69 16.15
N ASP A 631 16.11 -40.34 15.31
CA ASP A 631 17.08 -41.35 15.75
C ASP A 631 18.27 -40.72 16.50
N GLU A 632 18.71 -39.53 16.11
CA GLU A 632 19.71 -38.73 16.84
C GLU A 632 19.17 -38.26 18.20
N ALA A 633 17.93 -37.77 18.26
CA ALA A 633 17.23 -37.45 19.51
C ALA A 633 17.05 -38.67 20.43
N LYS A 634 16.79 -39.87 19.87
CA LYS A 634 16.78 -41.13 20.65
C LYS A 634 18.13 -41.46 21.24
N TRP A 635 19.23 -41.24 20.51
CA TRP A 635 20.57 -41.48 21.04
C TRP A 635 20.84 -40.60 22.25
N PHE A 636 20.53 -39.31 22.13
CA PHE A 636 20.64 -38.35 23.21
C PHE A 636 19.80 -38.76 24.43
N HIS A 637 18.51 -39.05 24.23
CA HIS A 637 17.60 -39.39 25.33
C HIS A 637 17.95 -40.72 26.01
N LYS A 638 18.37 -41.74 25.23
CA LYS A 638 18.78 -43.05 25.77
C LYS A 638 20.20 -43.06 26.32
N LYS A 639 20.93 -41.94 26.26
CA LYS A 639 22.37 -41.85 26.55
C LYS A 639 23.19 -42.91 25.80
N TYR A 640 22.75 -43.23 24.59
CA TYR A 640 23.40 -44.17 23.70
C TYR A 640 24.49 -43.44 22.91
N ILE A 641 25.71 -44.00 22.89
CA ILE A 641 26.81 -43.45 22.11
C ILE A 641 26.90 -44.30 20.83
N PRO A 642 26.57 -43.73 19.65
CA PRO A 642 26.62 -44.47 18.39
C PRO A 642 28.06 -44.80 18.02
N THR A 643 28.23 -45.92 17.29
CA THR A 643 29.49 -46.21 16.61
C THR A 643 29.71 -45.20 15.47
N MET A 644 30.96 -45.06 15.00
CA MET A 644 31.26 -44.08 13.96
C MET A 644 30.54 -44.39 12.64
N ASP A 645 30.31 -45.68 12.35
CA ASP A 645 29.55 -46.09 11.17
C ASP A 645 28.05 -45.74 11.31
N GLU A 646 27.46 -45.94 12.48
CA GLU A 646 26.08 -45.52 12.79
C GLU A 646 25.93 -44.01 12.72
N TYR A 647 26.87 -43.25 13.30
CA TYR A 647 26.88 -41.79 13.26
C TYR A 647 27.00 -41.26 11.82
N MET A 648 27.92 -41.80 11.02
CA MET A 648 28.13 -41.33 9.64
C MET A 648 26.93 -41.65 8.73
N GLU A 649 26.19 -42.73 9.00
CA GLU A 649 24.97 -43.06 8.27
C GLU A 649 23.83 -42.07 8.56
N ILE A 650 23.71 -41.59 9.81
CA ILE A 650 22.69 -40.61 10.22
C ILE A 650 23.10 -39.17 9.91
N ALA A 651 24.37 -38.79 10.11
CA ALA A 651 24.90 -37.44 9.91
C ALA A 651 24.77 -36.96 8.44
N LEU A 652 24.90 -37.88 7.48
CA LEU A 652 24.67 -37.58 6.07
C LEU A 652 23.19 -37.23 5.77
N ALA A 653 22.26 -37.81 6.51
CA ALA A 653 20.83 -37.54 6.38
C ALA A 653 20.40 -36.28 7.16
N THR A 654 20.93 -36.05 8.36
CA THR A 654 20.62 -34.85 9.18
C THR A 654 21.24 -33.58 8.62
N SER A 655 22.43 -33.64 8.01
CA SER A 655 23.05 -32.49 7.33
C SER A 655 22.24 -31.89 6.17
N GLY A 656 21.17 -32.57 5.71
CA GLY A 656 20.32 -32.10 4.61
C GLY A 656 21.01 -32.10 3.23
N TYR A 657 22.27 -32.52 3.13
CA TYR A 657 23.08 -32.42 1.91
C TYR A 657 22.42 -33.04 0.68
N SER A 658 21.90 -34.27 0.79
CA SER A 658 21.24 -34.96 -0.32
C SER A 658 19.93 -34.26 -0.74
N LEU A 659 19.18 -33.72 0.21
CA LEU A 659 17.95 -32.99 -0.07
C LEU A 659 18.27 -31.67 -0.79
N LEU A 660 19.25 -30.91 -0.30
CA LEU A 660 19.71 -29.63 -0.84
C LEU A 660 20.35 -29.77 -2.23
N ALA A 661 21.26 -30.73 -2.41
CA ALA A 661 21.89 -30.99 -3.71
C ALA A 661 20.85 -31.38 -4.77
N THR A 662 19.89 -32.23 -4.41
CA THR A 662 18.84 -32.66 -5.36
C THR A 662 17.91 -31.51 -5.72
N THR A 663 17.52 -30.67 -4.75
CA THR A 663 16.62 -29.53 -5.04
C THR A 663 17.28 -28.37 -5.76
N SER A 664 18.58 -28.12 -5.52
CA SER A 664 19.39 -27.20 -6.34
C SER A 664 19.41 -27.61 -7.81
N LEU A 665 19.70 -28.89 -8.09
CA LEU A 665 19.75 -29.42 -9.46
C LEU A 665 18.39 -29.35 -10.17
N VAL A 666 17.29 -29.57 -9.44
CA VAL A 666 15.93 -29.42 -9.99
C VAL A 666 15.65 -27.95 -10.35
N GLY A 667 16.07 -27.01 -9.51
CA GLY A 667 15.79 -25.59 -9.72
C GLY A 667 16.62 -24.93 -10.81
N MET A 668 17.73 -25.54 -11.22
CA MET A 668 18.55 -25.13 -12.37
C MET A 668 17.96 -25.52 -13.73
N GLY A 669 16.87 -26.31 -13.76
CA GLY A 669 16.13 -26.62 -14.98
C GLY A 669 16.95 -27.35 -16.05
N ASP A 670 16.76 -26.98 -17.32
CA ASP A 670 17.33 -27.67 -18.49
C ASP A 670 18.86 -27.59 -18.61
N ILE A 671 19.51 -26.80 -17.75
CA ILE A 671 20.98 -26.67 -17.67
C ILE A 671 21.60 -27.96 -17.11
N VAL A 672 20.84 -28.74 -16.35
CA VAL A 672 21.32 -29.92 -15.62
C VAL A 672 21.01 -31.21 -16.37
N THR A 673 22.03 -32.04 -16.57
CA THR A 673 21.90 -33.33 -17.28
C THR A 673 21.42 -34.46 -16.36
N ASN A 674 20.82 -35.51 -16.94
CA ASN A 674 20.46 -36.74 -16.20
C ASN A 674 21.65 -37.40 -15.49
N ASP A 675 22.88 -37.16 -15.95
CA ASP A 675 24.09 -37.71 -15.32
C ASP A 675 24.48 -36.94 -14.05
N SER A 676 24.16 -35.64 -13.98
CA SER A 676 24.28 -34.83 -12.75
C SER A 676 23.36 -35.36 -11.64
N PHE A 677 22.14 -35.76 -12.01
CA PHE A 677 21.21 -36.43 -11.10
C PHE A 677 21.77 -37.78 -10.61
N LYS A 678 22.23 -38.65 -11.53
CA LYS A 678 22.84 -39.94 -11.17
C LYS A 678 24.06 -39.80 -10.25
N TRP A 679 24.84 -38.73 -10.39
CA TRP A 679 25.99 -38.45 -9.54
C TRP A 679 25.59 -38.13 -8.09
N VAL A 680 24.55 -37.31 -7.89
CA VAL A 680 23.98 -37.08 -6.54
C VAL A 680 23.38 -38.35 -5.95
N PHE A 681 22.85 -39.25 -6.80
CA PHE A 681 22.25 -40.53 -6.38
C PHE A 681 23.26 -41.65 -6.13
N SER A 682 24.48 -41.59 -6.70
CA SER A 682 25.56 -42.50 -6.33
C SER A 682 26.14 -41.99 -5.02
N LYS A 683 25.83 -42.66 -3.89
CA LYS A 683 26.43 -42.37 -2.56
C LYS A 683 27.86 -41.85 -2.76
N PRO A 684 28.13 -40.55 -2.55
CA PRO A 684 29.47 -40.06 -2.74
C PRO A 684 30.36 -40.89 -1.83
N LYS A 685 31.37 -41.55 -2.38
CA LYS A 685 32.48 -41.97 -1.53
C LYS A 685 33.12 -40.67 -1.04
N MET A 686 32.90 -40.33 0.23
CA MET A 686 33.81 -39.41 0.91
C MET A 686 35.22 -39.99 0.89
#